data_AF-A0A821NKG9-F1
#
_entry.id   AF-A0A821NKG9-F1
#
_cell.length_a   1.000
_cell.length_b   1.000
_cell.length_c   1.000
_cell.angle_alpha   90.00
_cell.angle_beta   90.00
_cell.angle_gamma   90.00
#
_symmetry.space_group_name_H-M   'P 1'
#
loop_
_entity.id
_entity.type
_entity.pdbx_description
1 polymer ?
#
loop_
_entity_poly.entity_id
_entity_poly.type
_entity_poly.pdbx_seq_one_letter_code
_entity_poly.pdbx_strand_id
1 'polypeptide(L)'
;MADNDDYYYGEGIMDPLGTAPEVTYNWVDITKDFFENIKDLELGELLHDGHLFGLFEAMSAIEMMDPKMDAGMACNRGNPKPLNFQQAVECGKLKIDDLEPSELIGIIDATMACVVSWLEGHSLAQTVFTNLYLHQPHLIKNKPLKAYCIAVYKLLDCIRDCINKAQVFEEEDFLPMCYGYRLGSSPQYGNYDTSLDLSEQKFIAMLREQEEELNKKAKISDSEMAEAWVGLAARIRFTRMFYQALQLITKRDGVSGADCVALLNGCSEMMKVIIRTSGKGTQPVENSDAPNPMGFEPMMNQRLLPPTFPRYTRIKARPEALQYFDEMVTRLRHAWKITSCTNFHTALDFFMEFSRQRACILSRSALQLLYLSPSPAAMTTMGPGPAHRIFMDILRDSIKSFVNPPALAKLPPGTTPPAREFIDKFLSRCVRPFAAFLQVCGHNRARQRDKLAMLLDEFAGLEEEAESVDAVISATMGTPARACFGTWVLYHVLRVMIAYLLSGLELELYSVHEYHYIFWYLYEFLYGWLVSALGRAEGLSGEAKRSEKKSGSRKLKKRARPSAREGLMCQVLQSMCGGYYKALVAFKLQGKIRQPQCEFDNEAVRYKHRFAPLAVLTPPQVHYHEFCEMTRPLQHENPIILYLGGCKHFQQARNLLETITTPDQEVLDLLKVAKTNFIVLKLLADGHKSDSSTPPDFDFSVHRHFPIIKLV
;
A
#
# COMPACT_ATOMS: atom_id res chain seq x y z
N MET A 1 6.11 25.93 8.79
CA MET A 1 5.77 27.07 9.66
C MET A 1 4.34 26.83 10.10
N ALA A 2 4.15 26.69 11.41
CA ALA A 2 2.88 26.37 12.05
C ALA A 2 2.22 27.69 12.47
N ASP A 3 0.94 27.86 12.19
CA ASP A 3 0.14 28.96 12.74
C ASP A 3 -0.67 28.48 13.94
N ASN A 4 -0.58 29.28 15.00
CA ASN A 4 -1.21 29.13 16.31
C ASN A 4 -2.70 29.46 16.24
N ASP A 5 -3.54 28.57 16.77
CA ASP A 5 -4.90 28.85 17.22
C ASP A 5 -4.88 29.29 18.69
N ASP A 6 -5.06 30.59 18.97
CA ASP A 6 -5.34 31.09 20.31
C ASP A 6 -6.86 31.24 20.51
N TYR A 7 -7.44 30.38 21.35
CA TYR A 7 -8.83 30.50 21.85
C TYR A 7 -8.85 31.20 23.21
N TYR A 8 -9.51 32.35 23.29
CA TYR A 8 -9.79 33.08 24.53
C TYR A 8 -11.20 32.71 25.06
N TYR A 9 -11.29 32.19 26.28
CA TYR A 9 -12.54 32.02 27.03
C TYR A 9 -12.75 33.23 27.96
N GLY A 10 -13.93 33.84 27.91
CA GLY A 10 -14.39 34.83 28.89
C GLY A 10 -15.91 34.76 29.04
N GLU A 11 -16.37 34.50 30.27
CA GLU A 11 -17.79 34.49 30.66
C GLU A 11 -18.41 35.89 30.53
N GLY A 12 -19.51 35.99 29.78
CA GLY A 12 -20.29 37.22 29.64
C GLY A 12 -21.61 36.92 28.93
N ILE A 13 -22.71 37.35 29.54
CA ILE A 13 -24.10 37.20 29.09
C ILE A 13 -24.23 37.67 27.63
N MET A 14 -24.62 36.78 26.71
CA MET A 14 -24.82 37.12 25.29
C MET A 14 -26.10 37.93 25.09
N ASP A 15 -25.94 39.22 24.78
CA ASP A 15 -26.92 40.02 24.04
C ASP A 15 -27.18 39.41 22.65
N PRO A 16 -28.35 39.65 22.03
CA PRO A 16 -28.70 39.09 20.73
C PRO A 16 -27.69 39.57 19.67
N LEU A 17 -26.96 38.61 19.09
CA LEU A 17 -26.00 38.83 18.01
C LEU A 17 -26.61 39.73 16.92
N GLY A 18 -26.09 40.96 16.85
CA GLY A 18 -26.34 41.85 15.73
C GLY A 18 -26.00 41.16 14.43
N THR A 19 -26.86 41.32 13.45
CA THR A 19 -26.62 41.01 12.04
C THR A 19 -25.19 41.39 11.67
N ALA A 20 -24.44 40.44 11.09
CA ALA A 20 -23.10 40.71 10.55
C ALA A 20 -23.16 42.01 9.72
N PRO A 21 -22.17 42.92 9.84
CA PRO A 21 -22.20 44.18 9.11
C PRO A 21 -22.37 43.86 7.63
N GLU A 22 -23.43 44.40 7.01
CA GLU A 22 -23.61 44.35 5.56
C GLU A 22 -22.36 44.96 4.93
N VAL A 23 -21.52 44.10 4.35
CA VAL A 23 -20.36 44.55 3.57
C VAL A 23 -20.92 45.29 2.37
N THR A 24 -20.90 46.62 2.42
CA THR A 24 -21.30 47.50 1.33
C THR A 24 -20.14 47.62 0.36
N TYR A 25 -20.19 46.81 -0.70
CA TYR A 25 -19.19 46.86 -1.76
C TYR A 25 -19.46 48.07 -2.68
N ASN A 26 -18.49 48.97 -2.83
CA ASN A 26 -18.54 50.07 -3.79
C ASN A 26 -17.86 49.64 -5.10
N TRP A 27 -18.56 48.83 -5.91
CA TRP A 27 -18.03 48.34 -7.18
C TRP A 27 -17.96 49.47 -8.23
N VAL A 28 -16.80 49.62 -8.87
CA VAL A 28 -16.59 50.51 -10.01
C VAL A 28 -16.34 49.65 -11.25
N ASP A 29 -17.09 49.89 -12.33
CA ASP A 29 -16.90 49.19 -13.61
C ASP A 29 -15.68 49.76 -14.35
N ILE A 30 -14.66 48.92 -14.54
CA ILE A 30 -13.41 49.26 -15.24
C ILE A 30 -13.28 48.57 -16.60
N THR A 31 -14.36 47.99 -17.13
CA THR A 31 -14.30 47.15 -18.33
C THR A 31 -13.76 47.91 -19.53
N LYS A 32 -14.22 49.15 -19.76
CA LYS A 32 -13.77 49.99 -20.89
C LYS A 32 -12.30 50.33 -20.77
N ASP A 33 -11.89 50.87 -19.61
CA ASP A 33 -10.52 51.26 -19.34
C ASP A 33 -9.57 50.06 -19.52
N PHE A 34 -9.95 48.87 -19.03
CA PHE A 34 -9.16 47.66 -19.20
C PHE A 34 -8.94 47.31 -20.68
N PHE A 35 -10.00 47.27 -21.50
CA PHE A 35 -9.90 46.97 -22.94
C PHE A 35 -9.17 48.06 -23.75
N GLU A 36 -9.13 49.30 -23.27
CA GLU A 36 -8.32 50.36 -23.88
C GLU A 36 -6.82 50.16 -23.61
N ASN A 37 -6.44 49.89 -22.36
CA ASN A 37 -5.04 49.72 -21.97
C ASN A 37 -4.38 48.45 -22.53
N ILE A 38 -5.11 47.34 -22.68
CA ILE A 38 -4.52 46.09 -23.22
C ILE A 38 -4.10 46.18 -24.69
N LYS A 39 -4.52 47.22 -25.43
CA LYS A 39 -4.12 47.43 -26.83
C LYS A 39 -2.64 47.78 -26.98
N ASP A 40 -2.01 48.21 -25.89
CA ASP A 40 -0.58 48.51 -25.85
C ASP A 40 0.29 47.25 -25.81
N LEU A 41 -0.29 46.07 -25.54
CA LEU A 41 0.43 44.79 -25.54
C LEU A 41 0.63 44.26 -26.96
N GLU A 42 1.86 43.89 -27.30
CA GLU A 42 2.21 43.26 -28.57
C GLU A 42 1.99 41.73 -28.56
N LEU A 43 2.00 41.10 -29.74
CA LEU A 43 1.86 39.65 -29.87
C LEU A 43 3.04 38.94 -29.19
N GLY A 44 2.75 38.13 -28.18
CA GLY A 44 3.75 37.40 -27.40
C GLY A 44 4.08 38.06 -26.07
N GLU A 45 3.56 39.26 -25.80
CA GLU A 45 3.67 39.91 -24.49
C GLU A 45 2.60 39.41 -23.52
N LEU A 46 2.99 39.28 -22.26
CA LEU A 46 2.11 38.91 -21.16
C LEU A 46 2.37 39.85 -19.98
N LEU A 47 1.33 40.56 -19.54
CA LEU A 47 1.38 41.32 -18.30
C LEU A 47 1.03 40.39 -17.13
N HIS A 48 2.00 40.15 -16.25
CA HIS A 48 1.79 39.40 -15.02
C HIS A 48 2.71 39.93 -13.92
N ASP A 49 2.48 39.49 -12.67
CA ASP A 49 3.39 39.79 -11.57
C ASP A 49 4.69 39.00 -11.73
N GLY A 50 5.82 39.68 -11.87
CA GLY A 50 7.12 39.06 -12.13
C GLY A 50 7.76 38.36 -10.93
N HIS A 51 7.16 38.41 -9.74
CA HIS A 51 7.75 37.90 -8.49
C HIS A 51 6.95 36.78 -7.83
N LEU A 52 5.62 36.84 -7.92
CA LEU A 52 4.67 35.95 -7.23
C LEU A 52 3.94 35.00 -8.18
N PHE A 53 3.89 35.29 -9.48
CA PHE A 53 3.17 34.48 -10.46
C PHE A 53 4.04 34.15 -11.67
N GLY A 54 4.40 32.88 -11.82
CA GLY A 54 5.08 32.37 -13.00
C GLY A 54 4.13 31.69 -13.99
N LEU A 55 4.65 31.44 -15.19
CA LEU A 55 3.93 30.69 -16.23
C LEU A 55 3.71 29.22 -15.88
N PHE A 56 4.50 28.67 -14.94
CA PHE A 56 4.32 27.31 -14.46
C PHE A 56 3.04 27.19 -13.62
N GLU A 57 2.74 28.17 -12.77
CA GLU A 57 1.50 28.24 -12.00
C GLU A 57 0.28 28.39 -12.92
N ALA A 58 0.42 29.14 -14.02
CA ALA A 58 -0.62 29.29 -15.03
C ALA A 58 -1.05 27.95 -15.67
N MET A 59 -0.17 26.93 -15.69
CA MET A 59 -0.52 25.60 -16.23
C MET A 59 -1.59 24.87 -15.40
N SER A 60 -1.84 25.30 -14.16
CA SER A 60 -2.89 24.74 -13.29
C SER A 60 -4.18 25.57 -13.29
N ALA A 61 -4.22 26.66 -14.07
CA ALA A 61 -5.39 27.53 -14.15
C ALA A 61 -6.57 26.83 -14.85
N ILE A 62 -7.78 27.18 -14.44
CA ILE A 62 -9.02 26.71 -15.06
C ILE A 62 -9.53 27.74 -16.03
N GLU A 63 -9.99 27.26 -17.17
CA GLU A 63 -10.74 28.04 -18.14
C GLU A 63 -12.24 27.94 -17.81
N MET A 64 -12.82 29.06 -17.39
CA MET A 64 -14.27 29.15 -17.20
C MET A 64 -14.99 28.96 -18.54
N MET A 65 -16.19 28.39 -18.51
CA MET A 65 -17.01 28.11 -19.71
C MET A 65 -16.45 27.04 -20.66
N ASP A 66 -15.25 26.51 -20.44
CA ASP A 66 -14.78 25.31 -21.15
C ASP A 66 -15.38 24.04 -20.50
N PRO A 67 -16.09 23.18 -21.25
CA PRO A 67 -16.75 22.02 -20.65
C PRO A 67 -15.84 20.93 -20.07
N LYS A 68 -14.55 20.93 -20.39
CA LYS A 68 -13.54 20.01 -19.88
C LYS A 68 -12.74 20.61 -18.71
N MET A 69 -12.75 21.92 -18.55
CA MET A 69 -11.99 22.61 -17.51
C MET A 69 -12.90 23.13 -16.37
N ASP A 70 -14.13 23.53 -16.70
CA ASP A 70 -15.09 24.12 -15.78
C ASP A 70 -16.10 23.10 -15.24
N ALA A 71 -15.94 22.73 -13.97
CA ALA A 71 -16.87 21.85 -13.27
C ALA A 71 -18.29 22.44 -13.15
N GLY A 72 -18.44 23.77 -13.15
CA GLY A 72 -19.74 24.45 -13.11
C GLY A 72 -20.58 24.25 -14.38
N MET A 73 -19.94 23.99 -15.52
CA MET A 73 -20.64 23.78 -16.80
C MET A 73 -21.50 22.52 -16.82
N ALA A 74 -21.19 21.52 -15.99
CA ALA A 74 -22.01 20.31 -15.88
C ALA A 74 -23.37 20.54 -15.19
N CYS A 75 -23.49 21.54 -14.29
CA CYS A 75 -24.77 21.92 -13.69
C CYS A 75 -25.74 22.56 -14.70
N ASN A 76 -25.21 23.24 -15.72
CA ASN A 76 -25.98 24.11 -16.60
C ASN A 76 -26.55 23.38 -17.85
N ARG A 77 -26.27 22.09 -18.02
CA ARG A 77 -26.74 21.26 -19.16
C ARG A 77 -28.15 20.69 -18.96
N GLY A 78 -29.11 21.52 -18.54
CA GLY A 78 -30.54 21.16 -18.55
C GLY A 78 -31.00 20.10 -17.53
N ASN A 79 -30.14 19.67 -16.61
CA ASN A 79 -30.57 18.82 -15.49
C ASN A 79 -31.27 19.67 -14.42
N PRO A 80 -32.34 19.18 -13.78
CA PRO A 80 -32.96 19.87 -12.67
C PRO A 80 -31.93 20.06 -11.55
N LYS A 81 -32.03 21.20 -10.85
CA LYS A 81 -31.18 21.51 -9.70
C LYS A 81 -31.24 20.34 -8.69
N PRO A 82 -30.10 19.85 -8.19
CA PRO A 82 -30.09 18.72 -7.25
C PRO A 82 -30.92 19.08 -6.00
N LEU A 83 -31.73 18.13 -5.54
CA LEU A 83 -32.62 18.33 -4.40
C LEU A 83 -31.90 17.98 -3.10
N ASN A 84 -31.86 18.91 -2.16
CA ASN A 84 -31.31 18.64 -0.83
C ASN A 84 -32.26 17.73 -0.03
N PHE A 85 -31.81 17.23 1.13
CA PHE A 85 -32.60 16.32 1.97
C PHE A 85 -34.03 16.83 2.23
N GLN A 86 -34.18 18.08 2.70
CA GLN A 86 -35.48 18.65 3.03
C GLN A 86 -36.39 18.77 1.79
N GLN A 87 -35.85 19.31 0.70
CA GLN A 87 -36.57 19.45 -0.56
C GLN A 87 -37.02 18.09 -1.14
N ALA A 88 -36.17 17.07 -1.04
CA ALA A 88 -36.48 15.73 -1.52
C ALA A 88 -37.60 15.07 -0.69
N VAL A 89 -37.65 15.35 0.62
CA VAL A 89 -38.74 14.90 1.50
C VAL A 89 -40.04 15.66 1.19
N GLU A 90 -40.00 16.98 1.08
CA GLU A 90 -41.17 17.83 0.79
C GLU A 90 -41.81 17.47 -0.56
N CYS A 91 -41.00 17.18 -1.57
CA CYS A 91 -41.47 16.76 -2.89
C CYS A 91 -41.81 15.27 -2.99
N GLY A 92 -41.78 14.51 -1.87
CA GLY A 92 -42.12 13.08 -1.83
C GLY A 92 -41.16 12.16 -2.60
N LYS A 93 -39.98 12.65 -3.00
CA LYS A 93 -38.95 11.87 -3.69
C LYS A 93 -38.04 11.09 -2.73
N LEU A 94 -38.06 11.42 -1.45
CA LEU A 94 -37.31 10.75 -0.39
C LEU A 94 -38.26 10.28 0.72
N LYS A 95 -38.39 8.97 0.92
CA LYS A 95 -39.12 8.40 2.05
C LYS A 95 -38.25 8.43 3.31
N ILE A 96 -38.79 8.95 4.42
CA ILE A 96 -38.13 8.96 5.74
C ILE A 96 -38.71 7.91 6.70
N ASP A 97 -39.85 7.33 6.35
CA ASP A 97 -40.55 6.26 7.08
C ASP A 97 -41.16 5.27 6.07
N ASP A 98 -41.75 4.17 6.57
CA ASP A 98 -42.47 3.17 5.76
C ASP A 98 -41.66 2.63 4.57
N LEU A 99 -40.34 2.50 4.74
CA LEU A 99 -39.46 1.88 3.76
C LEU A 99 -39.62 0.37 3.76
N GLU A 100 -39.72 -0.21 2.57
CA GLU A 100 -39.75 -1.66 2.40
C GLU A 100 -38.36 -2.29 2.63
N PRO A 101 -38.30 -3.57 3.02
CA PRO A 101 -37.02 -4.29 3.16
C PRO A 101 -36.15 -4.24 1.89
N SER A 102 -36.78 -4.30 0.72
CA SER A 102 -36.14 -4.22 -0.59
C SER A 102 -35.46 -2.86 -0.82
N GLU A 103 -36.14 -1.77 -0.46
CA GLU A 103 -35.61 -0.41 -0.54
C GLU A 103 -34.42 -0.23 0.41
N LEU A 104 -34.54 -0.72 1.65
CA LEU A 104 -33.46 -0.65 2.65
C LEU A 104 -32.21 -1.42 2.22
N ILE A 105 -32.37 -2.64 1.70
CA ILE A 105 -31.26 -3.43 1.17
C ILE A 105 -30.58 -2.69 0.01
N GLY A 106 -31.36 -2.14 -0.93
CA GLY A 106 -30.81 -1.41 -2.06
C GLY A 106 -30.01 -0.17 -1.64
N ILE A 107 -30.53 0.62 -0.70
CA ILE A 107 -29.86 1.81 -0.14
C ILE A 107 -28.53 1.42 0.55
N ILE A 108 -28.54 0.35 1.36
CA ILE A 108 -27.35 -0.13 2.06
C ILE A 108 -26.29 -0.63 1.06
N ASP A 109 -26.67 -1.46 0.10
CA ASP A 109 -25.72 -2.04 -0.86
C ASP A 109 -25.12 -0.96 -1.78
N ALA A 110 -25.91 0.04 -2.17
CA ALA A 110 -25.43 1.22 -2.89
C ALA A 110 -24.47 2.07 -2.04
N THR A 111 -24.75 2.23 -0.74
CA THR A 111 -23.85 2.94 0.18
C THR A 111 -22.52 2.19 0.33
N MET A 112 -22.56 0.86 0.45
CA MET A 112 -21.36 0.02 0.46
C MET A 112 -20.54 0.18 -0.84
N ALA A 113 -21.19 0.21 -2.00
CA ALA A 113 -20.52 0.48 -3.27
C ALA A 113 -19.85 1.86 -3.33
N CYS A 114 -20.50 2.89 -2.78
CA CYS A 114 -19.91 4.22 -2.65
C CYS A 114 -18.68 4.23 -1.72
N VAL A 115 -18.72 3.50 -0.60
CA VAL A 115 -17.58 3.36 0.32
C VAL A 115 -16.39 2.69 -0.38
N VAL A 116 -16.63 1.62 -1.15
CA VAL A 116 -15.56 0.98 -1.94
C VAL A 116 -14.98 1.95 -2.95
N SER A 117 -15.82 2.72 -3.65
CA SER A 117 -15.37 3.71 -4.63
C SER A 117 -14.49 4.79 -3.99
N TRP A 118 -14.81 5.23 -2.77
CA TRP A 118 -13.95 6.13 -1.99
C TRP A 118 -12.59 5.49 -1.65
N LEU A 119 -12.59 4.21 -1.24
CA LEU A 119 -11.35 3.47 -0.96
C LEU A 119 -10.49 3.19 -2.20
N GLU A 120 -11.06 3.32 -3.40
CA GLU A 120 -10.38 3.23 -4.70
C GLU A 120 -9.91 4.62 -5.23
N GLY A 121 -10.00 5.67 -4.41
CA GLY A 121 -9.40 6.98 -4.71
C GLY A 121 -10.37 8.10 -5.11
N HIS A 122 -11.67 7.81 -5.23
CA HIS A 122 -12.67 8.84 -5.50
C HIS A 122 -12.96 9.72 -4.27
N SER A 123 -13.53 10.91 -4.47
CA SER A 123 -13.85 11.81 -3.35
C SER A 123 -15.07 11.33 -2.55
N LEU A 124 -15.07 11.57 -1.23
CA LEU A 124 -16.25 11.33 -0.38
C LEU A 124 -17.48 12.10 -0.85
N ALA A 125 -17.27 13.34 -1.32
CA ALA A 125 -18.31 14.24 -1.80
C ALA A 125 -19.06 13.65 -3.01
N GLN A 126 -18.35 13.03 -3.95
CA GLN A 126 -18.92 12.46 -5.18
C GLN A 126 -19.32 10.98 -5.07
N THR A 127 -19.02 10.33 -3.94
CA THR A 127 -19.36 8.93 -3.70
C THR A 127 -20.36 8.82 -2.56
N VAL A 128 -19.89 8.67 -1.32
CA VAL A 128 -20.72 8.35 -0.15
C VAL A 128 -21.74 9.45 0.15
N PHE A 129 -21.33 10.71 0.07
CA PHE A 129 -22.22 11.84 0.37
C PHE A 129 -23.16 12.23 -0.78
N THR A 130 -23.22 11.44 -1.85
CA THR A 130 -24.36 11.49 -2.77
C THR A 130 -25.62 10.91 -2.13
N ASN A 131 -25.49 10.06 -1.10
CA ASN A 131 -26.61 9.56 -0.31
C ASN A 131 -27.18 10.66 0.62
N LEU A 132 -28.36 11.17 0.30
CA LEU A 132 -29.07 12.20 1.07
C LEU A 132 -29.42 11.75 2.49
N TYR A 133 -29.64 10.45 2.73
CA TYR A 133 -29.92 9.93 4.07
C TYR A 133 -28.77 10.19 5.05
N LEU A 134 -27.54 10.31 4.55
CA LEU A 134 -26.38 10.63 5.37
C LEU A 134 -26.36 12.11 5.79
N HIS A 135 -27.04 13.03 5.10
CA HIS A 135 -26.94 14.45 5.42
C HIS A 135 -27.68 14.82 6.70
N GLN A 136 -28.82 14.17 6.99
CA GLN A 136 -29.62 14.42 8.19
C GLN A 136 -30.16 13.11 8.82
N PRO A 137 -29.30 12.18 9.32
CA PRO A 137 -29.77 10.87 9.77
C PRO A 137 -30.75 10.92 10.95
N HIS A 138 -30.71 11.98 11.75
CA HIS A 138 -31.58 12.10 12.92
C HIS A 138 -33.04 12.34 12.59
N LEU A 139 -33.33 12.92 11.41
CA LEU A 139 -34.69 13.16 10.93
C LEU A 139 -35.33 11.94 10.26
N ILE A 140 -34.56 10.86 10.07
CA ILE A 140 -35.08 9.59 9.55
C ILE A 140 -35.94 8.92 10.63
N LYS A 141 -37.18 8.59 10.30
CA LYS A 141 -38.12 7.91 11.21
C LYS A 141 -37.92 6.40 11.23
N ASN A 142 -37.57 5.81 10.08
CA ASN A 142 -37.23 4.38 9.98
C ASN A 142 -35.99 4.05 10.83
N LYS A 143 -36.19 3.36 11.96
CA LYS A 143 -35.13 3.07 12.94
C LYS A 143 -33.93 2.30 12.36
N PRO A 144 -34.11 1.24 11.55
CA PRO A 144 -32.98 0.51 10.96
C PRO A 144 -32.11 1.41 10.07
N LEU A 145 -32.72 2.20 9.19
CA LEU A 145 -31.99 3.09 8.29
C LEU A 145 -31.26 4.20 9.05
N LYS A 146 -31.91 4.80 10.06
CA LYS A 146 -31.29 5.78 10.95
C LYS A 146 -30.04 5.21 11.63
N ALA A 147 -30.16 4.02 12.22
CA ALA A 147 -29.05 3.36 12.90
C ALA A 147 -27.90 3.05 11.92
N TYR A 148 -28.21 2.59 10.71
CA TYR A 148 -27.22 2.34 9.67
C TYR A 148 -26.51 3.62 9.22
N CYS A 149 -27.23 4.72 8.96
CA CYS A 149 -26.64 5.98 8.51
C CYS A 149 -25.67 6.56 9.57
N ILE A 150 -26.04 6.50 10.85
CA ILE A 150 -25.13 6.88 11.95
C ILE A 150 -23.90 5.96 11.99
N ALA A 151 -24.10 4.66 11.74
CA ALA A 151 -23.00 3.70 11.70
C ALA A 151 -22.01 3.96 10.56
N VAL A 152 -22.50 4.38 9.39
CA VAL A 152 -21.65 4.77 8.26
C VAL A 152 -20.73 5.92 8.66
N TYR A 153 -21.21 6.97 9.31
CA TYR A 153 -20.34 8.08 9.77
C TYR A 153 -19.21 7.62 10.68
N LYS A 154 -19.53 6.80 11.70
CA LYS A 154 -18.53 6.27 12.62
C LYS A 154 -17.56 5.32 11.92
N LEU A 155 -18.03 4.55 10.95
CA LEU A 155 -17.20 3.66 10.15
C LEU A 155 -16.24 4.45 9.24
N LEU A 156 -16.73 5.47 8.51
CA LEU A 156 -15.91 6.35 7.67
C LEU A 156 -14.82 7.04 8.49
N ASP A 157 -15.16 7.53 9.69
CA ASP A 157 -14.19 8.14 10.60
C ASP A 157 -13.10 7.15 11.02
N CYS A 158 -13.50 5.94 11.43
CA CYS A 158 -12.56 4.90 11.83
C CYS A 158 -11.64 4.45 10.69
N ILE A 159 -12.17 4.35 9.47
CA ILE A 159 -11.39 4.03 8.26
C ILE A 159 -10.41 5.16 7.96
N ARG A 160 -10.87 6.41 7.94
CA ARG A 160 -10.03 7.59 7.72
C ARG A 160 -8.90 7.67 8.76
N ASP A 161 -9.22 7.49 10.04
CA ASP A 161 -8.26 7.50 11.14
C ASP A 161 -7.21 6.39 10.99
N CYS A 162 -7.62 5.18 10.61
CA CYS A 162 -6.71 4.07 10.32
C CYS A 162 -5.73 4.41 9.18
N ILE A 163 -6.24 4.91 8.06
CA ILE A 163 -5.44 5.25 6.87
C ILE A 163 -4.50 6.43 7.16
N ASN A 164 -5.02 7.49 7.79
CA ASN A 164 -4.24 8.67 8.16
C ASN A 164 -3.17 8.37 9.20
N LYS A 165 -3.41 7.47 10.16
CA LYS A 165 -2.36 7.05 11.10
C LYS A 165 -1.28 6.23 10.41
N ALA A 166 -1.64 5.39 9.44
CA ALA A 166 -0.68 4.54 8.75
C ALA A 166 0.23 5.29 7.77
N GLN A 167 -0.25 6.36 7.12
CA GLN A 167 0.51 7.18 6.15
C GLN A 167 1.13 6.35 5.01
N VAL A 168 0.33 5.47 4.40
CA VAL A 168 0.75 4.59 3.27
C VAL A 168 -0.05 4.82 1.99
N PHE A 169 -0.53 6.05 1.79
CA PHE A 169 -1.25 6.49 0.59
C PHE A 169 -0.62 7.77 0.04
N GLU A 170 -0.83 8.01 -1.24
CA GLU A 170 -0.66 9.32 -1.89
C GLU A 170 -2.03 9.83 -2.37
N GLU A 171 -2.15 11.09 -2.80
CA GLU A 171 -3.44 11.67 -3.23
C GLU A 171 -4.08 10.95 -4.43
N GLU A 172 -3.28 10.24 -5.23
CA GLU A 172 -3.75 9.38 -6.33
C GLU A 172 -4.44 8.09 -5.85
N ASP A 173 -4.09 7.61 -4.66
CA ASP A 173 -4.60 6.36 -4.08
C ASP A 173 -5.85 6.58 -3.22
N PHE A 174 -5.88 7.69 -2.47
CA PHE A 174 -6.93 7.96 -1.49
C PHE A 174 -7.05 9.45 -1.18
N LEU A 175 -8.29 9.94 -1.15
CA LEU A 175 -8.61 11.32 -0.80
C LEU A 175 -9.22 11.38 0.61
N PRO A 176 -8.46 11.81 1.64
CA PRO A 176 -8.96 11.89 3.02
C PRO A 176 -9.86 13.11 3.27
N MET A 177 -9.92 14.05 2.31
CA MET A 177 -10.67 15.30 2.43
C MET A 177 -12.16 15.03 2.67
N CYS A 178 -12.72 15.73 3.65
CA CYS A 178 -14.11 15.51 4.09
C CYS A 178 -15.08 16.60 3.61
N TYR A 179 -14.62 17.61 2.87
CA TYR A 179 -15.50 18.58 2.18
C TYR A 179 -16.53 19.26 3.11
N GLY A 180 -16.13 19.57 4.34
CA GLY A 180 -17.01 20.17 5.36
C GLY A 180 -17.87 19.19 6.17
N TYR A 181 -17.88 17.90 5.81
CA TYR A 181 -18.53 16.86 6.61
C TYR A 181 -17.67 16.48 7.82
N ARG A 182 -18.23 16.57 9.03
CA ARG A 182 -17.56 16.13 10.26
C ARG A 182 -17.80 14.63 10.47
N LEU A 183 -16.77 13.83 10.22
CA LEU A 183 -16.76 12.40 10.55
C LEU A 183 -16.43 12.24 12.05
N GLY A 184 -17.17 11.39 12.79
CA GLY A 184 -16.92 11.09 14.21
C GLY A 184 -18.01 11.63 15.17
N SER A 185 -18.56 12.80 14.84
CA SER A 185 -19.71 13.42 15.52
C SER A 185 -20.96 13.38 14.62
N SER A 186 -22.13 13.56 15.22
CA SER A 186 -23.43 13.62 14.56
C SER A 186 -23.44 14.53 13.32
N PRO A 187 -24.11 14.16 12.20
CA PRO A 187 -23.99 14.87 10.93
C PRO A 187 -24.75 16.18 10.91
N GLN A 188 -24.06 17.31 10.84
CA GLN A 188 -24.64 18.59 10.44
C GLN A 188 -23.63 19.45 9.66
N TYR A 189 -24.16 20.16 8.67
CA TYR A 189 -23.56 21.33 8.04
C TYR A 189 -24.10 22.55 8.81
N GLY A 190 -23.37 23.09 9.80
CA GLY A 190 -23.82 24.18 10.67
C GLY A 190 -23.85 23.86 12.18
N ASN A 191 -24.49 24.74 12.98
CA ASN A 191 -24.49 24.76 14.46
C ASN A 191 -24.77 23.39 15.10
N TYR A 192 -23.70 22.79 15.62
CA TYR A 192 -23.62 21.45 16.17
C TYR A 192 -24.37 21.30 17.51
N ASP A 193 -25.32 20.36 17.57
CA ASP A 193 -25.87 19.87 18.83
C ASP A 193 -25.07 18.66 19.35
N THR A 194 -24.20 18.93 20.33
CA THR A 194 -23.37 17.92 21.01
C THR A 194 -24.22 16.85 21.73
N SER A 195 -25.49 17.13 22.02
CA SER A 195 -26.37 16.18 22.72
C SER A 195 -26.74 14.94 21.88
N LEU A 196 -26.59 15.02 20.55
CA LEU A 196 -26.88 13.94 19.61
C LEU A 196 -25.71 12.96 19.42
N ASP A 197 -24.55 13.22 20.03
CA ASP A 197 -23.40 12.33 19.95
C ASP A 197 -23.61 11.06 20.80
N LEU A 198 -23.62 9.92 20.11
CA LEU A 198 -23.73 8.61 20.75
C LEU A 198 -22.35 8.10 21.16
N SER A 199 -22.23 7.74 22.44
CA SER A 199 -21.08 6.99 22.95
C SER A 199 -20.96 5.63 22.23
N GLU A 200 -19.74 5.08 22.17
CA GLU A 200 -19.46 3.81 21.48
C GLU A 200 -20.38 2.67 21.97
N GLN A 201 -20.59 2.58 23.29
CA GLN A 201 -21.45 1.56 23.89
C GLN A 201 -22.92 1.73 23.50
N LYS A 202 -23.46 2.96 23.54
CA LYS A 202 -24.84 3.26 23.12
C LYS A 202 -25.05 2.97 21.65
N PHE A 203 -24.08 3.32 20.82
CA PHE A 203 -24.09 3.05 19.39
C PHE A 203 -24.11 1.54 19.08
N ILE A 204 -23.25 0.75 19.73
CA ILE A 204 -23.23 -0.71 19.56
C ILE A 204 -24.56 -1.33 20.03
N ALA A 205 -25.12 -0.86 21.14
CA ALA A 205 -26.41 -1.31 21.66
C ALA A 205 -27.55 -1.00 20.68
N MET A 206 -27.58 0.20 20.10
CA MET A 206 -28.58 0.60 19.09
C MET A 206 -28.56 -0.34 17.88
N LEU A 207 -27.39 -0.68 17.35
CA LEU A 207 -27.30 -1.63 16.22
C LEU A 207 -27.72 -3.05 16.61
N ARG A 208 -27.45 -3.50 17.85
CA ARG A 208 -27.92 -4.80 18.35
C ARG A 208 -29.44 -4.85 18.51
N GLU A 209 -30.04 -3.79 19.05
CA GLU A 209 -31.50 -3.69 19.17
C GLU A 209 -32.17 -3.81 17.80
N GLN A 210 -31.66 -3.09 16.80
CA GLN A 210 -32.18 -3.17 15.43
C GLN A 210 -31.96 -4.56 14.81
N GLU A 211 -30.81 -5.20 15.03
CA GLU A 211 -30.57 -6.59 14.62
C GLU A 211 -31.61 -7.56 15.21
N GLU A 212 -31.92 -7.45 16.50
CA GLU A 212 -32.91 -8.29 17.18
C GLU A 212 -34.34 -8.06 16.68
N GLU A 213 -34.74 -6.80 16.47
CA GLU A 213 -36.05 -6.46 15.91
C GLU A 213 -36.24 -7.02 14.51
N LEU A 214 -35.22 -6.89 13.64
CA LEU A 214 -35.26 -7.41 12.27
C LEU A 214 -35.32 -8.96 12.25
N ASN A 215 -34.58 -9.62 13.14
CA ASN A 215 -34.66 -11.08 13.29
C ASN A 215 -36.03 -11.56 13.81
N LYS A 216 -36.70 -10.79 14.67
CA LYS A 216 -38.08 -11.08 15.10
C LYS A 216 -39.04 -10.96 13.92
N LYS A 217 -38.93 -9.90 13.10
CA LYS A 217 -39.74 -9.73 11.89
C LYS A 217 -39.54 -10.87 10.89
N ALA A 218 -38.30 -11.33 10.71
CA ALA A 218 -38.00 -12.48 9.85
C ALA A 218 -38.71 -13.77 10.28
N LYS A 219 -38.87 -14.01 11.59
CA LYS A 219 -39.54 -15.22 12.11
C LYS A 219 -41.06 -15.21 11.93
N ILE A 220 -41.65 -14.01 11.83
CA ILE A 220 -43.11 -13.83 11.76
C ILE A 220 -43.59 -13.68 10.29
N SER A 221 -42.68 -13.35 9.36
CA SER A 221 -43.00 -13.10 7.96
C SER A 221 -43.04 -14.39 7.13
N ASP A 222 -43.77 -14.34 6.00
CA ASP A 222 -43.78 -15.41 5.00
C ASP A 222 -42.38 -15.64 4.38
N SER A 223 -42.15 -16.82 3.79
CA SER A 223 -40.83 -17.28 3.35
C SER A 223 -40.04 -16.29 2.48
N GLU A 224 -40.70 -15.55 1.59
CA GLU A 224 -40.03 -14.62 0.68
C GLU A 224 -39.62 -13.31 1.38
N MET A 225 -40.50 -12.75 2.21
CA MET A 225 -40.19 -11.55 3.00
C MET A 225 -39.25 -11.86 4.16
N ALA A 226 -39.32 -13.05 4.74
CA ALA A 226 -38.40 -13.53 5.76
C ALA A 226 -36.95 -13.47 5.28
N GLU A 227 -36.69 -13.85 4.02
CA GLU A 227 -35.34 -13.79 3.45
C GLU A 227 -34.80 -12.36 3.32
N ALA A 228 -35.65 -11.39 2.94
CA ALA A 228 -35.29 -9.98 2.91
C ALA A 228 -34.99 -9.42 4.31
N TRP A 229 -35.80 -9.77 5.32
CA TRP A 229 -35.54 -9.38 6.71
C TRP A 229 -34.25 -9.98 7.27
N VAL A 230 -33.94 -11.25 6.95
CA VAL A 230 -32.66 -11.90 7.29
C VAL A 230 -31.50 -11.18 6.61
N GLY A 231 -31.64 -10.85 5.32
CA GLY A 231 -30.63 -10.10 4.57
C GLY A 231 -30.37 -8.71 5.15
N LEU A 232 -31.42 -8.01 5.60
CA LEU A 232 -31.30 -6.70 6.23
C LEU A 232 -30.63 -6.80 7.62
N ALA A 233 -31.03 -7.78 8.44
CA ALA A 233 -30.40 -8.04 9.74
C ALA A 233 -28.90 -8.35 9.60
N ALA A 234 -28.52 -9.13 8.57
CA ALA A 234 -27.12 -9.46 8.29
C ALA A 234 -26.27 -8.22 7.94
N ARG A 235 -26.83 -7.23 7.22
CA ARG A 235 -26.15 -5.97 6.88
C ARG A 235 -25.90 -5.09 8.10
N ILE A 236 -26.89 -4.97 8.99
CA ILE A 236 -26.77 -4.24 10.26
C ILE A 236 -25.73 -4.92 11.15
N ARG A 237 -25.81 -6.26 11.28
CA ARG A 237 -24.87 -7.06 12.07
C ARG A 237 -23.44 -6.96 11.52
N PHE A 238 -23.26 -7.07 10.21
CA PHE A 238 -21.96 -6.89 9.55
C PHE A 238 -21.38 -5.51 9.88
N THR A 239 -22.14 -4.44 9.67
CA THR A 239 -21.69 -3.06 9.92
C THR A 239 -21.22 -2.88 11.36
N ARG A 240 -21.98 -3.40 12.33
CA ARG A 240 -21.61 -3.40 13.75
C ARG A 240 -20.30 -4.15 14.00
N MET A 241 -20.21 -5.39 13.54
CA MET A 241 -19.04 -6.25 13.80
C MET A 241 -17.78 -5.72 13.11
N PHE A 242 -17.93 -5.20 11.89
CA PHE A 242 -16.84 -4.62 11.10
C PHE A 242 -16.30 -3.35 11.75
N TYR A 243 -17.18 -2.45 12.21
CA TYR A 243 -16.77 -1.28 12.99
C TYR A 243 -16.01 -1.68 14.26
N GLN A 244 -16.54 -2.61 15.05
CA GLN A 244 -15.88 -3.07 16.28
C GLN A 244 -14.50 -3.68 15.99
N ALA A 245 -14.37 -4.48 14.92
CA ALA A 245 -13.09 -5.05 14.53
C ALA A 245 -12.08 -3.98 14.10
N LEU A 246 -12.49 -2.99 13.30
CA LEU A 246 -11.62 -1.89 12.90
C LEU A 246 -11.19 -1.03 14.09
N GLN A 247 -12.07 -0.79 15.07
CA GLN A 247 -11.67 -0.08 16.29
C GLN A 247 -10.58 -0.81 17.07
N LEU A 248 -10.67 -2.14 17.21
CA LEU A 248 -9.63 -2.94 17.87
C LEU A 248 -8.29 -2.87 17.12
N ILE A 249 -8.33 -2.87 15.79
CA ILE A 249 -7.15 -2.70 14.92
C ILE A 249 -6.54 -1.31 15.13
N THR A 250 -7.34 -0.25 15.02
CA THR A 250 -6.86 1.14 15.07
C THR A 250 -6.37 1.55 16.46
N LYS A 251 -7.00 1.05 17.54
CA LYS A 251 -6.58 1.31 18.93
C LYS A 251 -5.45 0.39 19.41
N ARG A 252 -5.11 -0.67 18.66
CA ARG A 252 -4.14 -1.72 19.00
C ARG A 252 -4.34 -2.27 20.42
N ASP A 253 -5.56 -2.67 20.75
CA ASP A 253 -5.81 -3.35 22.01
C ASP A 253 -5.30 -4.80 21.91
N GLY A 254 -4.02 -5.01 22.26
CA GLY A 254 -3.36 -6.30 22.20
C GLY A 254 -3.97 -7.38 23.11
N VAL A 255 -4.83 -6.98 24.06
CA VAL A 255 -5.52 -7.90 24.97
C VAL A 255 -6.75 -8.54 24.31
N SER A 256 -7.34 -7.91 23.30
CA SER A 256 -8.59 -8.33 22.63
C SER A 256 -8.38 -9.03 21.28
N GLY A 257 -7.24 -9.68 21.06
CA GLY A 257 -6.95 -10.31 19.76
C GLY A 257 -7.88 -11.47 19.38
N ALA A 258 -8.29 -12.28 20.37
CA ALA A 258 -9.30 -13.31 20.15
C ALA A 258 -10.65 -12.70 19.73
N ASP A 259 -11.02 -11.59 20.34
CA ASP A 259 -12.27 -10.87 20.06
C ASP A 259 -12.26 -10.30 18.63
N CYS A 260 -11.15 -9.69 18.21
CA CYS A 260 -11.04 -9.15 16.84
C CYS A 260 -11.17 -10.26 15.79
N VAL A 261 -10.49 -11.40 15.99
CA VAL A 261 -10.59 -12.54 15.06
C VAL A 261 -12.01 -13.12 15.04
N ALA A 262 -12.67 -13.23 16.21
CA ALA A 262 -14.07 -13.67 16.29
C ALA A 262 -15.02 -12.71 15.55
N LEU A 263 -14.82 -11.40 15.69
CA LEU A 263 -15.58 -10.38 14.96
C LEU A 263 -15.38 -10.51 13.44
N LEU A 264 -14.13 -10.65 12.97
CA LEU A 264 -13.84 -10.82 11.54
C LEU A 264 -14.39 -12.15 10.97
N ASN A 265 -14.38 -13.23 11.75
CA ASN A 265 -15.01 -14.50 11.36
C ASN A 265 -16.53 -14.34 11.21
N GLY A 266 -17.19 -13.68 12.16
CA GLY A 266 -18.62 -13.41 12.02
C GLY A 266 -18.93 -12.42 10.88
N CYS A 267 -18.03 -11.48 10.55
CA CYS A 267 -18.18 -10.64 9.35
C CYS A 267 -18.20 -11.50 8.08
N SER A 268 -17.29 -12.47 7.92
CA SER A 268 -17.29 -13.39 6.78
C SER A 268 -18.58 -14.22 6.69
N GLU A 269 -19.11 -14.70 7.81
CA GLU A 269 -20.41 -15.40 7.79
C GLU A 269 -21.56 -14.48 7.38
N MET A 270 -21.56 -13.22 7.81
CA MET A 270 -22.56 -12.24 7.37
C MET A 270 -22.41 -11.89 5.89
N MET A 271 -21.18 -11.77 5.37
CA MET A 271 -20.96 -11.50 3.95
C MET A 271 -21.55 -12.59 3.04
N LYS A 272 -21.47 -13.86 3.43
CA LYS A 272 -22.15 -14.95 2.69
C LYS A 272 -23.66 -14.72 2.59
N VAL A 273 -24.30 -14.28 3.68
CA VAL A 273 -25.73 -13.97 3.71
C VAL A 273 -26.04 -12.71 2.90
N ILE A 274 -25.21 -11.67 2.99
CA ILE A 274 -25.37 -10.40 2.25
C ILE A 274 -25.29 -10.65 0.74
N ILE A 275 -24.28 -11.40 0.29
CA ILE A 275 -24.09 -11.76 -1.12
C ILE A 275 -25.29 -12.55 -1.63
N ARG A 276 -25.72 -13.58 -0.88
CA ARG A 276 -26.90 -14.40 -1.24
C ARG A 276 -28.19 -13.58 -1.35
N THR A 277 -28.36 -12.58 -0.50
CA THR A 277 -29.58 -11.75 -0.42
C THR A 277 -29.48 -10.44 -1.21
N SER A 278 -28.39 -10.20 -1.95
CA SER A 278 -28.17 -8.97 -2.73
C SER A 278 -29.27 -8.72 -3.79
N GLY A 279 -29.80 -9.78 -4.39
CA GLY A 279 -30.89 -9.72 -5.36
C GLY A 279 -32.24 -9.30 -4.78
N LYS A 280 -32.41 -9.25 -3.46
CA LYS A 280 -33.66 -8.84 -2.79
C LYS A 280 -33.80 -7.32 -2.65
N GLY A 281 -32.73 -6.57 -2.91
CA GLY A 281 -32.74 -5.10 -2.87
C GLY A 281 -33.22 -4.48 -4.17
N THR A 282 -33.60 -3.19 -4.11
CA THR A 282 -33.81 -2.38 -5.32
C THR A 282 -32.53 -2.30 -6.13
N GLN A 283 -32.53 -2.84 -7.35
CA GLN A 283 -31.34 -2.95 -8.19
C GLN A 283 -31.00 -1.63 -8.89
N PRO A 284 -29.71 -1.36 -9.17
CA PRO A 284 -29.30 -0.18 -9.92
C PRO A 284 -29.80 -0.29 -11.37
N VAL A 285 -29.93 0.86 -12.04
CA VAL A 285 -30.20 0.90 -13.48
C VAL A 285 -29.00 0.29 -14.23
N GLU A 286 -29.27 -0.56 -15.22
CA GLU A 286 -28.22 -1.18 -16.04
C GLU A 286 -27.35 -0.13 -16.73
N ASN A 287 -26.03 -0.34 -16.74
CA ASN A 287 -25.02 0.55 -17.33
C ASN A 287 -25.01 1.99 -16.77
N SER A 288 -25.56 2.21 -15.58
CA SER A 288 -25.45 3.49 -14.87
C SER A 288 -24.12 3.59 -14.12
N ASP A 289 -23.46 4.75 -14.23
CA ASP A 289 -22.28 5.10 -13.42
C ASP A 289 -22.65 5.59 -12.00
N ALA A 290 -23.95 5.78 -11.72
CA ALA A 290 -24.49 6.20 -10.44
C ALA A 290 -25.13 5.03 -9.65
N PRO A 291 -25.23 5.12 -8.30
CA PRO A 291 -25.65 4.00 -7.44
C PRO A 291 -27.12 3.55 -7.63
N ASN A 292 -28.01 4.55 -7.78
CA ASN A 292 -29.43 4.54 -8.16
C ASN A 292 -30.47 3.68 -7.39
N PRO A 293 -30.45 3.53 -6.05
CA PRO A 293 -31.66 3.51 -5.23
C PRO A 293 -32.17 4.93 -4.93
N MET A 294 -33.38 5.02 -4.36
CA MET A 294 -33.92 6.25 -3.79
C MET A 294 -32.91 6.93 -2.83
N GLY A 295 -32.80 8.26 -2.94
CA GLY A 295 -32.00 9.08 -2.04
C GLY A 295 -30.55 9.30 -2.46
N PHE A 296 -30.11 8.86 -3.64
CA PHE A 296 -28.78 9.18 -4.17
C PHE A 296 -28.86 10.32 -5.20
N GLU A 297 -28.15 11.42 -4.93
CA GLU A 297 -28.08 12.62 -5.76
C GLU A 297 -26.62 12.94 -6.12
N PRO A 298 -26.12 12.50 -7.29
CA PRO A 298 -24.72 12.60 -7.67
C PRO A 298 -24.16 14.02 -7.73
N MET A 299 -25.01 15.01 -8.04
CA MET A 299 -24.58 16.40 -8.26
C MET A 299 -24.71 17.28 -7.01
N MET A 300 -25.14 16.72 -5.87
CA MET A 300 -25.38 17.49 -4.64
C MET A 300 -24.17 18.31 -4.19
N ASN A 301 -22.98 17.68 -4.19
CA ASN A 301 -21.78 18.25 -3.60
C ASN A 301 -20.86 18.91 -4.62
N GLN A 302 -21.34 19.16 -5.84
CA GLN A 302 -20.50 19.69 -6.93
C GLN A 302 -19.85 21.03 -6.58
N ARG A 303 -20.54 21.87 -5.79
CA ARG A 303 -20.02 23.17 -5.32
C ARG A 303 -19.00 23.07 -4.18
N LEU A 304 -18.85 21.90 -3.56
CA LEU A 304 -17.85 21.64 -2.53
C LEU A 304 -16.52 21.19 -3.12
N LEU A 305 -16.49 20.80 -4.40
CA LEU A 305 -15.28 20.33 -5.06
C LEU A 305 -14.31 21.50 -5.27
N PRO A 306 -13.00 21.27 -5.11
CA PRO A 306 -12.01 22.28 -5.43
C PRO A 306 -12.10 22.64 -6.92
N PRO A 307 -11.65 23.85 -7.30
CA PRO A 307 -11.54 24.25 -8.69
C PRO A 307 -10.48 23.36 -9.34
N THR A 308 -10.94 22.25 -9.90
CA THR A 308 -10.14 21.23 -10.59
C THR A 308 -10.93 20.73 -11.80
N PHE A 309 -10.25 20.06 -12.73
CA PHE A 309 -10.91 19.49 -13.90
C PHE A 309 -12.06 18.55 -13.48
N PRO A 310 -13.21 18.58 -14.18
CA PRO A 310 -14.36 17.74 -13.84
C PRO A 310 -13.96 16.26 -13.89
N ARG A 311 -14.01 15.58 -12.74
CA ARG A 311 -13.79 14.13 -12.65
C ARG A 311 -15.10 13.38 -12.73
N TYR A 312 -15.24 12.52 -13.74
CA TYR A 312 -16.36 11.58 -13.84
C TYR A 312 -16.18 10.47 -12.81
N THR A 313 -17.03 10.47 -11.79
CA THR A 313 -16.99 9.45 -10.74
C THR A 313 -17.84 8.26 -11.17
N ARG A 314 -17.20 7.12 -11.35
CA ARG A 314 -17.86 5.86 -11.67
C ARG A 314 -17.97 5.04 -10.39
N ILE A 315 -19.20 4.81 -9.95
CA ILE A 315 -19.43 4.01 -8.74
C ILE A 315 -19.18 2.53 -9.04
N LYS A 316 -18.46 1.87 -8.15
CA LYS A 316 -18.18 0.44 -8.22
C LYS A 316 -19.48 -0.37 -8.35
N ALA A 317 -19.48 -1.37 -9.22
CA ALA A 317 -20.65 -2.25 -9.37
C ALA A 317 -20.93 -2.98 -8.04
N ARG A 318 -22.21 -3.10 -7.65
CA ARG A 318 -22.59 -3.67 -6.35
C ARG A 318 -22.05 -5.09 -6.10
N PRO A 319 -22.10 -6.04 -7.05
CA PRO A 319 -21.52 -7.37 -6.83
C PRO A 319 -20.02 -7.31 -6.55
N GLU A 320 -19.29 -6.47 -7.28
CA GLU A 320 -17.84 -6.26 -7.07
C GLU A 320 -17.55 -5.61 -5.72
N ALA A 321 -18.37 -4.64 -5.30
CA ALA A 321 -18.22 -3.99 -4.00
C ALA A 321 -18.47 -4.96 -2.84
N LEU A 322 -19.49 -5.82 -2.93
CA LEU A 322 -19.74 -6.85 -1.91
C LEU A 322 -18.58 -7.86 -1.84
N GLN A 323 -18.07 -8.29 -3.01
CA GLN A 323 -16.90 -9.16 -3.08
C GLN A 323 -15.65 -8.48 -2.47
N TYR A 324 -15.46 -7.20 -2.73
CA TYR A 324 -14.37 -6.40 -2.14
C TYR A 324 -14.43 -6.41 -0.62
N PHE A 325 -15.61 -6.26 0.00
CA PHE A 325 -15.76 -6.32 1.45
C PHE A 325 -15.44 -7.71 2.02
N ASP A 326 -15.86 -8.79 1.36
CA ASP A 326 -15.55 -10.16 1.80
C ASP A 326 -14.03 -10.44 1.76
N GLU A 327 -13.38 -10.05 0.66
CA GLU A 327 -11.93 -10.15 0.51
C GLU A 327 -11.19 -9.26 1.53
N MET A 328 -11.68 -8.05 1.76
CA MET A 328 -11.10 -7.13 2.73
C MET A 328 -11.15 -7.70 4.15
N VAL A 329 -12.26 -8.31 4.58
CA VAL A 329 -12.35 -9.00 5.88
C VAL A 329 -11.32 -10.13 5.97
N THR A 330 -11.14 -10.89 4.90
CA THR A 330 -10.13 -11.96 4.83
C THR A 330 -8.70 -11.41 4.93
N ARG A 331 -8.40 -10.30 4.24
CA ARG A 331 -7.11 -9.61 4.31
C ARG A 331 -6.84 -9.03 5.70
N LEU A 332 -7.83 -8.42 6.36
CA LEU A 332 -7.68 -7.90 7.74
C LEU A 332 -7.41 -9.03 8.74
N ARG A 333 -8.08 -10.17 8.60
CA ARG A 333 -7.82 -11.37 9.42
C ARG A 333 -6.43 -11.93 9.15
N HIS A 334 -5.96 -11.89 7.90
CA HIS A 334 -4.59 -12.27 7.58
C HIS A 334 -3.60 -11.30 8.23
N ALA A 335 -3.80 -9.98 8.07
CA ALA A 335 -2.96 -8.93 8.65
C ALA A 335 -2.82 -9.07 10.17
N TRP A 336 -3.89 -9.46 10.88
CA TRP A 336 -3.85 -9.71 12.32
C TRP A 336 -2.75 -10.69 12.76
N LYS A 337 -2.35 -11.64 11.90
CA LYS A 337 -1.29 -12.61 12.21
C LYS A 337 0.07 -11.95 12.47
N ILE A 338 0.29 -10.71 12.01
CA ILE A 338 1.52 -9.96 12.27
C ILE A 338 1.77 -9.74 13.77
N THR A 339 0.71 -9.69 14.58
CA THR A 339 0.82 -9.50 16.05
C THR A 339 1.54 -10.65 16.74
N SER A 340 1.63 -11.81 16.08
CA SER A 340 2.38 -12.98 16.56
C SER A 340 3.86 -12.97 16.12
N CYS A 341 4.25 -12.06 15.22
CA CYS A 341 5.61 -11.97 14.71
C CYS A 341 6.49 -11.16 15.67
N THR A 342 7.39 -11.84 16.37
CA THR A 342 8.33 -11.21 17.31
C THR A 342 9.69 -10.90 16.70
N ASN A 343 10.02 -11.51 15.57
CA ASN A 343 11.30 -11.34 14.86
C ASN A 343 11.13 -10.37 13.67
N PHE A 344 12.08 -9.45 13.51
CA PHE A 344 12.04 -8.44 12.44
C PHE A 344 12.05 -9.07 11.03
N HIS A 345 12.93 -10.04 10.74
CA HIS A 345 12.98 -10.65 9.40
C HIS A 345 11.66 -11.37 9.06
N THR A 346 11.07 -12.09 10.03
CA THR A 346 9.77 -12.73 9.83
C THR A 346 8.64 -11.71 9.60
N ALA A 347 8.67 -10.58 10.33
CA ALA A 347 7.73 -9.50 10.10
C ALA A 347 7.93 -8.89 8.71
N LEU A 348 9.16 -8.54 8.34
CA LEU A 348 9.50 -7.98 7.04
C LEU A 348 9.08 -8.89 5.87
N ASP A 349 9.30 -10.19 5.98
CA ASP A 349 8.84 -11.18 4.99
C ASP A 349 7.30 -11.21 4.90
N PHE A 350 6.62 -11.13 6.05
CA PHE A 350 5.17 -11.01 6.09
C PHE A 350 4.68 -9.73 5.40
N PHE A 351 5.33 -8.58 5.62
CA PHE A 351 4.98 -7.32 4.96
C PHE A 351 5.15 -7.41 3.44
N MET A 352 6.26 -7.98 2.97
CA MET A 352 6.50 -8.19 1.54
C MET A 352 5.49 -9.16 0.91
N GLU A 353 5.17 -10.26 1.59
CA GLU A 353 4.16 -11.23 1.13
C GLU A 353 2.76 -10.62 1.09
N PHE A 354 2.37 -9.89 2.14
CA PHE A 354 1.08 -9.22 2.19
C PHE A 354 0.96 -8.15 1.10
N SER A 355 2.03 -7.39 0.87
CA SER A 355 2.11 -6.43 -0.23
C SER A 355 1.93 -7.12 -1.58
N ARG A 356 2.48 -8.34 -1.75
CA ARG A 356 2.40 -9.15 -2.98
C ARG A 356 0.96 -9.39 -3.45
N GLN A 357 0.02 -9.53 -2.51
CA GLN A 357 -1.39 -9.88 -2.74
C GLN A 357 -2.27 -8.72 -3.26
N ARG A 358 -1.69 -7.55 -3.62
CA ARG A 358 -2.43 -6.34 -4.07
C ARG A 358 -3.54 -5.94 -3.09
N ALA A 359 -3.18 -5.94 -1.80
CA ALA A 359 -4.09 -5.59 -0.72
C ALA A 359 -4.65 -4.16 -0.86
N CYS A 360 -5.89 -3.94 -0.41
CA CYS A 360 -6.51 -2.62 -0.49
C CYS A 360 -5.92 -1.64 0.54
N ILE A 361 -6.18 -0.35 0.36
CA ILE A 361 -5.54 0.70 1.18
C ILE A 361 -5.83 0.54 2.67
N LEU A 362 -7.07 0.17 3.04
CA LEU A 362 -7.43 -0.04 4.44
C LEU A 362 -6.69 -1.23 5.05
N SER A 363 -6.58 -2.36 4.33
CA SER A 363 -5.91 -3.54 4.87
C SER A 363 -4.39 -3.36 4.93
N ARG A 364 -3.80 -2.62 3.98
CA ARG A 364 -2.38 -2.21 4.02
C ARG A 364 -2.14 -1.28 5.22
N SER A 365 -3.04 -0.33 5.47
CA SER A 365 -2.95 0.58 6.62
C SER A 365 -3.09 -0.14 7.96
N ALA A 366 -4.06 -1.06 8.06
CA ALA A 366 -4.25 -1.90 9.24
C ALA A 366 -3.00 -2.72 9.59
N LEU A 367 -2.32 -3.30 8.59
CA LEU A 367 -1.08 -4.06 8.80
C LEU A 367 0.01 -3.21 9.47
N GLN A 368 0.18 -1.95 9.02
CA GLN A 368 1.16 -1.03 9.60
C GLN A 368 0.88 -0.78 11.09
N LEU A 369 -0.38 -0.49 11.44
CA LEU A 369 -0.79 -0.18 12.82
C LEU A 369 -0.74 -1.39 13.77
N LEU A 370 -1.00 -2.59 13.24
CA LEU A 370 -0.97 -3.82 14.04
C LEU A 370 0.45 -4.18 14.48
N TYR A 371 1.45 -3.95 13.62
CA TYR A 371 2.84 -4.24 13.95
C TYR A 371 3.45 -3.15 14.86
N LEU A 372 3.32 -1.87 14.47
CA LEU A 372 3.90 -0.73 15.18
C LEU A 372 2.83 0.37 15.40
N SER A 373 2.65 0.79 16.65
CA SER A 373 1.79 1.91 17.03
C SER A 373 2.50 2.82 18.04
N PRO A 374 2.69 4.13 17.75
CA PRO A 374 2.34 4.82 16.51
C PRO A 374 3.01 4.19 15.27
N SER A 375 2.40 4.39 14.10
CA SER A 375 2.84 3.78 12.84
C SER A 375 4.32 4.02 12.55
N PRO A 376 4.96 3.22 11.68
CA PRO A 376 6.32 3.49 11.23
C PRO A 376 6.55 4.95 10.80
N ALA A 377 5.58 5.53 10.08
CA ALA A 377 5.59 6.92 9.66
C ALA A 377 5.60 7.91 10.83
N ALA A 378 4.71 7.72 11.81
CA ALA A 378 4.61 8.60 12.96
C ALA A 378 5.84 8.50 13.89
N MET A 379 6.52 7.34 13.92
CA MET A 379 7.81 7.24 14.61
C MET A 379 8.91 8.07 13.94
N THR A 380 8.85 8.31 12.62
CA THR A 380 9.84 9.17 11.94
C THR A 380 9.72 10.64 12.32
N THR A 381 8.54 11.10 12.75
CA THR A 381 8.22 12.51 13.02
C THR A 381 8.24 12.87 14.51
N MET A 382 7.86 11.94 15.40
CA MET A 382 7.65 12.24 16.84
C MET A 382 8.89 12.05 17.74
N GLY A 383 10.04 11.64 17.20
CA GLY A 383 11.26 11.44 17.99
C GLY A 383 11.21 10.24 18.95
N PRO A 384 12.20 10.09 19.86
CA PRO A 384 12.37 8.87 20.65
C PRO A 384 11.32 8.72 21.77
N GLY A 385 10.21 8.06 21.46
CA GLY A 385 9.16 7.65 22.41
C GLY A 385 9.22 6.17 22.86
N PRO A 386 8.20 5.66 23.57
CA PRO A 386 8.11 4.25 23.97
C PRO A 386 8.16 3.27 22.79
N ALA A 387 7.49 3.59 21.69
CA ALA A 387 7.49 2.75 20.48
C ALA A 387 8.86 2.70 19.79
N HIS A 388 9.62 3.81 19.81
CA HIS A 388 11.01 3.85 19.34
C HIS A 388 11.87 2.83 20.09
N ARG A 389 11.74 2.75 21.43
CA ARG A 389 12.48 1.78 22.25
C ARG A 389 12.07 0.34 21.95
N ILE A 390 10.76 0.07 21.81
CA ILE A 390 10.26 -1.26 21.47
C ILE A 390 10.83 -1.72 20.12
N PHE A 391 10.80 -0.85 19.10
CA PHE A 391 11.33 -1.22 17.79
C PHE A 391 12.86 -1.36 17.81
N MET A 392 13.56 -0.52 18.54
CA MET A 392 15.00 -0.66 18.79
C MET A 392 15.34 -2.02 19.41
N ASP A 393 14.55 -2.50 20.37
CA ASP A 393 14.71 -3.83 20.98
C ASP A 393 14.44 -4.96 19.98
N ILE A 394 13.42 -4.83 19.13
CA ILE A 394 13.14 -5.76 18.03
C ILE A 394 14.34 -5.85 17.06
N LEU A 395 14.93 -4.71 16.68
CA LEU A 395 16.12 -4.68 15.82
C LEU A 395 17.34 -5.30 16.52
N ARG A 396 17.53 -5.00 17.81
CA ARG A 396 18.60 -5.59 18.62
C ARG A 396 18.48 -7.12 18.66
N ASP A 397 17.28 -7.64 18.86
CA ASP A 397 17.03 -9.09 18.88
C ASP A 397 17.14 -9.73 17.49
N SER A 398 16.81 -8.98 16.43
CA SER A 398 17.09 -9.39 15.05
C SER A 398 18.58 -9.65 14.84
N ILE A 399 19.44 -8.69 15.20
CA ILE A 399 20.91 -8.81 15.10
C ILE A 399 21.42 -10.02 15.90
N LYS A 400 20.95 -10.19 17.15
CA LYS A 400 21.32 -11.36 17.98
C LYS A 400 20.91 -12.67 17.32
N SER A 401 19.70 -12.74 16.77
CA SER A 401 19.18 -13.96 16.15
C SER A 401 19.93 -14.32 14.86
N PHE A 402 20.38 -13.31 14.11
CA PHE A 402 20.99 -13.46 12.80
C PHE A 402 22.50 -13.74 12.87
N VAL A 403 23.26 -12.83 13.50
CA VAL A 403 24.74 -12.90 13.57
C VAL A 403 25.27 -13.23 14.98
N ASN A 404 24.45 -13.09 16.02
CA ASN A 404 24.80 -13.36 17.43
C ASN A 404 26.14 -12.73 17.88
N PRO A 405 26.27 -11.38 17.83
CA PRO A 405 27.54 -10.73 18.12
C PRO A 405 27.87 -10.85 19.61
N PRO A 406 29.13 -11.18 19.98
CA PRO A 406 29.54 -11.34 21.37
C PRO A 406 29.22 -10.13 22.26
N ALA A 407 29.31 -8.92 21.69
CA ALA A 407 29.00 -7.67 22.36
C ALA A 407 27.54 -7.54 22.85
N LEU A 408 26.60 -8.29 22.28
CA LEU A 408 25.20 -8.30 22.73
C LEU A 408 24.86 -9.43 23.72
N ALA A 409 25.77 -10.39 23.95
CA ALA A 409 25.53 -11.58 24.78
C ALA A 409 26.17 -11.47 26.18
N LYS A 410 27.43 -11.04 26.27
CA LYS A 410 28.17 -10.84 27.54
C LYS A 410 29.21 -9.74 27.37
N LEU A 411 28.83 -8.50 27.62
CA LEU A 411 29.80 -7.45 27.92
C LEU A 411 30.32 -7.72 29.34
N PRO A 412 31.63 -7.98 29.57
CA PRO A 412 32.14 -8.22 30.93
C PRO A 412 31.81 -7.05 31.87
N PRO A 413 31.52 -7.29 33.16
CA PRO A 413 31.34 -6.22 34.14
C PRO A 413 32.64 -5.41 34.22
N GLY A 414 32.62 -4.16 33.74
CA GLY A 414 33.81 -3.32 33.56
C GLY A 414 34.13 -2.97 32.09
N THR A 415 33.32 -3.43 31.13
CA THR A 415 33.37 -2.90 29.75
C THR A 415 33.13 -1.40 29.77
N THR A 416 34.00 -0.70 29.06
CA THR A 416 34.02 0.75 29.03
C THR A 416 32.64 1.28 28.55
N PRO A 417 32.14 2.41 29.11
CA PRO A 417 30.91 3.07 28.66
C PRO A 417 30.75 3.30 27.13
N PRO A 418 31.80 3.55 26.32
CA PRO A 418 31.62 3.95 24.92
C PRO A 418 31.11 2.82 24.02
N ALA A 419 31.55 1.56 24.15
CA ALA A 419 31.13 0.51 23.19
C ALA A 419 29.62 0.24 23.21
N ARG A 420 29.01 0.27 24.40
CA ARG A 420 27.56 0.14 24.56
C ARG A 420 26.82 1.37 24.04
N GLU A 421 27.36 2.56 24.29
CA GLU A 421 26.82 3.82 23.79
C GLU A 421 26.85 3.88 22.25
N PHE A 422 27.91 3.39 21.61
CA PHE A 422 28.01 3.28 20.15
C PHE A 422 26.95 2.33 19.56
N ILE A 423 26.76 1.15 20.16
CA ILE A 423 25.70 0.20 19.74
C ILE A 423 24.32 0.82 19.89
N ASP A 424 24.04 1.48 21.02
CA ASP A 424 22.73 2.09 21.26
C ASP A 424 22.48 3.28 20.33
N LYS A 425 23.50 4.09 20.01
CA LYS A 425 23.42 5.15 18.98
C LYS A 425 23.12 4.58 17.60
N PHE A 426 23.84 3.54 17.18
CA PHE A 426 23.61 2.85 15.92
C PHE A 426 22.20 2.27 15.83
N LEU A 427 21.75 1.53 16.85
CA LEU A 427 20.40 0.97 16.90
C LEU A 427 19.33 2.07 16.85
N SER A 428 19.55 3.19 17.54
CA SER A 428 18.66 4.34 17.49
C SER A 428 18.60 4.97 16.09
N ARG A 429 19.72 4.99 15.34
CA ARG A 429 19.76 5.45 13.94
C ARG A 429 19.05 4.47 12.99
N CYS A 430 19.18 3.16 13.22
CA CYS A 430 18.49 2.13 12.44
C CYS A 430 16.96 2.19 12.54
N VAL A 431 16.38 2.71 13.64
CA VAL A 431 14.92 2.72 13.82
C VAL A 431 14.20 3.36 12.64
N ARG A 432 14.64 4.54 12.16
CA ARG A 432 13.95 5.25 11.08
C ARG A 432 14.02 4.51 9.73
N PRO A 433 15.20 4.17 9.18
CA PRO A 433 15.28 3.50 7.88
C PRO A 433 14.59 2.13 7.86
N PHE A 434 14.68 1.36 8.96
CA PHE A 434 14.01 0.06 9.05
C PHE A 434 12.49 0.17 9.23
N ALA A 435 12.00 1.21 9.92
CA ALA A 435 10.58 1.54 9.96
C ALA A 435 10.07 1.97 8.57
N ALA A 436 10.83 2.82 7.86
CA ALA A 436 10.54 3.21 6.50
C ALA A 436 10.50 1.99 5.55
N PHE A 437 11.38 1.01 5.71
CA PHE A 437 11.36 -0.21 4.90
C PHE A 437 10.03 -1.00 5.03
N LEU A 438 9.49 -1.11 6.25
CA LEU A 438 8.17 -1.72 6.48
C LEU A 438 7.04 -0.85 5.91
N GLN A 439 7.16 0.48 6.03
CA GLN A 439 6.18 1.43 5.50
C GLN A 439 6.09 1.35 3.98
N VAL A 440 7.23 1.25 3.28
CA VAL A 440 7.32 1.11 1.83
C VAL A 440 6.43 -0.03 1.33
N CYS A 441 6.45 -1.19 2.00
CA CYS A 441 5.61 -2.34 1.65
C CYS A 441 4.10 -2.04 1.65
N GLY A 442 3.67 -0.99 2.35
CA GLY A 442 2.29 -0.52 2.43
C GLY A 442 1.85 0.43 1.31
N HIS A 443 2.76 1.02 0.52
CA HIS A 443 2.41 1.93 -0.57
C HIS A 443 1.96 1.20 -1.85
N ASN A 444 1.45 1.92 -2.86
CA ASN A 444 1.23 1.36 -4.19
C ASN A 444 2.57 0.97 -4.87
N ARG A 445 2.54 0.21 -5.96
CA ARG A 445 3.75 -0.36 -6.58
C ARG A 445 4.70 0.68 -7.17
N ALA A 446 4.18 1.72 -7.80
CA ALA A 446 5.01 2.80 -8.34
C ALA A 446 5.74 3.52 -7.22
N ARG A 447 5.01 3.90 -6.16
CA ARG A 447 5.56 4.58 -4.98
C ARG A 447 6.49 3.69 -4.16
N GLN A 448 6.25 2.38 -4.14
CA GLN A 448 7.20 1.42 -3.56
C GLN A 448 8.57 1.57 -4.24
N ARG A 449 8.62 1.55 -5.56
CA ARG A 449 9.89 1.68 -6.30
C ARG A 449 10.60 2.99 -6.01
N ASP A 450 9.88 4.12 -6.04
CA ASP A 450 10.46 5.44 -5.79
C ASP A 450 11.05 5.53 -4.38
N LYS A 451 10.29 5.07 -3.37
CA LYS A 451 10.73 5.09 -1.97
C LYS A 451 11.84 4.07 -1.71
N LEU A 452 11.90 2.93 -2.42
CA LEU A 452 13.04 2.01 -2.35
C LEU A 452 14.33 2.69 -2.80
N ALA A 453 14.29 3.54 -3.84
CA ALA A 453 15.45 4.30 -4.28
C ALA A 453 15.93 5.28 -3.20
N MET A 454 15.01 6.03 -2.59
CA MET A 454 15.35 6.94 -1.48
C MET A 454 15.88 6.19 -0.24
N LEU A 455 15.35 4.99 0.00
CA LEU A 455 15.76 4.17 1.13
C LEU A 455 17.21 3.67 0.97
N LEU A 456 17.67 3.41 -0.26
CA LEU A 456 19.07 3.05 -0.52
C LEU A 456 20.05 4.15 -0.07
N ASP A 457 19.69 5.43 -0.28
CA ASP A 457 20.51 6.56 0.19
C ASP A 457 20.57 6.62 1.73
N GLU A 458 19.44 6.36 2.43
CA GLU A 458 19.42 6.30 3.91
C GLU A 458 20.26 5.13 4.44
N PHE A 459 20.29 3.98 3.74
CA PHE A 459 21.07 2.82 4.15
C PHE A 459 22.58 2.99 3.95
N ALA A 460 23.03 3.81 3.00
CA ALA A 460 24.46 4.04 2.78
C ALA A 460 25.17 4.57 4.03
N GLY A 461 24.55 5.54 4.73
CA GLY A 461 25.07 6.03 6.00
C GLY A 461 25.09 4.96 7.10
N LEU A 462 24.12 4.03 7.09
CA LEU A 462 24.08 2.93 8.08
C LEU A 462 25.17 1.89 7.84
N GLU A 463 25.63 1.67 6.61
CA GLU A 463 26.75 0.75 6.33
C GLU A 463 28.05 1.27 6.95
N GLU A 464 28.39 2.54 6.74
CA GLU A 464 29.58 3.17 7.33
C GLU A 464 29.55 3.17 8.86
N GLU A 465 28.38 3.45 9.45
CA GLU A 465 28.18 3.38 10.90
C GLU A 465 28.33 1.94 11.43
N ALA A 466 27.80 0.94 10.71
CA ALA A 466 27.91 -0.46 11.11
C ALA A 466 29.35 -0.97 11.11
N GLU A 467 30.15 -0.59 10.11
CA GLU A 467 31.58 -0.89 10.06
C GLU A 467 32.34 -0.23 11.21
N SER A 468 31.99 1.03 11.52
CA SER A 468 32.55 1.76 12.66
C SER A 468 32.26 1.06 13.99
N VAL A 469 31.03 0.56 14.18
CA VAL A 469 30.64 -0.21 15.37
C VAL A 469 31.43 -1.52 15.47
N ASP A 470 31.54 -2.27 14.38
CA ASP A 470 32.31 -3.51 14.34
C ASP A 470 33.80 -3.26 14.68
N ALA A 471 34.39 -2.17 14.17
CA ALA A 471 35.77 -1.77 14.46
C ALA A 471 35.98 -1.40 15.94
N VAL A 472 35.09 -0.59 16.53
CA VAL A 472 35.15 -0.19 17.95
C VAL A 472 35.01 -1.39 18.88
N ILE A 473 34.08 -2.30 18.59
CA ILE A 473 33.88 -3.52 19.39
C ILE A 473 35.11 -4.41 19.32
N SER A 474 35.68 -4.58 18.13
CA SER A 474 36.85 -5.44 17.93
C SER A 474 38.08 -4.89 18.66
N ALA A 475 38.30 -3.58 18.59
CA ALA A 475 39.35 -2.89 19.35
C ALA A 475 39.14 -3.03 20.87
N THR A 476 37.91 -2.88 21.35
CA THR A 476 37.58 -2.99 22.78
C THR A 476 37.74 -4.41 23.32
N MET A 477 37.44 -5.43 22.50
CA MET A 477 37.54 -6.84 22.89
C MET A 477 38.92 -7.45 22.66
N GLY A 478 39.84 -6.72 21.99
CA GLY A 478 41.16 -7.26 21.62
C GLY A 478 41.07 -8.48 20.70
N THR A 479 39.99 -8.59 19.92
CA THR A 479 39.74 -9.70 19.00
C THR A 479 39.86 -9.25 17.55
N PRO A 480 40.18 -10.14 16.60
CA PRO A 480 40.16 -9.80 15.18
C PRO A 480 38.79 -9.24 14.76
N ALA A 481 38.80 -8.30 13.81
CA ALA A 481 37.61 -7.62 13.34
C ALA A 481 36.56 -8.62 12.85
N ARG A 482 35.35 -8.56 13.42
CA ARG A 482 34.20 -9.35 12.98
C ARG A 482 33.15 -8.41 12.45
N ALA A 483 32.84 -8.51 11.15
CA ALA A 483 31.83 -7.69 10.49
C ALA A 483 30.41 -8.17 10.81
N CYS A 484 30.01 -8.17 12.09
CA CYS A 484 28.70 -8.63 12.54
C CYS A 484 27.60 -7.65 12.15
N PHE A 485 27.74 -6.38 12.54
CA PHE A 485 26.77 -5.34 12.24
C PHE A 485 26.77 -5.04 10.74
N GLY A 486 27.93 -4.96 10.11
CA GLY A 486 28.07 -4.77 8.66
C GLY A 486 27.38 -5.88 7.86
N THR A 487 27.54 -7.16 8.24
CA THR A 487 26.85 -8.27 7.56
C THR A 487 25.33 -8.20 7.73
N TRP A 488 24.83 -7.73 8.88
CA TRP A 488 23.39 -7.57 9.12
C TRP A 488 22.79 -6.43 8.29
N VAL A 489 23.46 -5.29 8.20
CA VAL A 489 23.01 -4.16 7.34
C VAL A 489 23.06 -4.56 5.87
N LEU A 490 24.19 -5.11 5.41
CA LEU A 490 24.38 -5.54 4.03
C LEU A 490 23.30 -6.52 3.54
N TYR A 491 22.87 -7.45 4.39
CA TYR A 491 21.76 -8.35 4.06
C TYR A 491 20.48 -7.59 3.70
N HIS A 492 20.14 -6.52 4.44
CA HIS A 492 18.96 -5.71 4.16
C HIS A 492 19.16 -4.84 2.92
N VAL A 493 20.34 -4.24 2.76
CA VAL A 493 20.71 -3.45 1.58
C VAL A 493 20.54 -4.26 0.30
N LEU A 494 21.09 -5.47 0.25
CA LEU A 494 20.93 -6.37 -0.89
C LEU A 494 19.46 -6.69 -1.18
N ARG A 495 18.62 -6.87 -0.15
CA ARG A 495 17.19 -7.09 -0.33
C ARG A 495 16.48 -5.86 -0.93
N VAL A 496 16.84 -4.65 -0.50
CA VAL A 496 16.30 -3.39 -1.06
C VAL A 496 16.74 -3.23 -2.52
N MET A 497 18.03 -3.47 -2.83
CA MET A 497 18.55 -3.40 -4.20
C MET A 497 17.85 -4.40 -5.14
N ILE A 498 17.66 -5.64 -4.68
CA ILE A 498 16.94 -6.68 -5.42
C ILE A 498 15.48 -6.26 -5.63
N ALA A 499 14.79 -5.80 -4.58
CA ALA A 499 13.40 -5.34 -4.68
C ALA A 499 13.26 -4.17 -5.67
N TYR A 500 14.20 -3.21 -5.65
CA TYR A 500 14.23 -2.09 -6.59
C TYR A 500 14.35 -2.58 -8.04
N LEU A 501 15.32 -3.45 -8.34
CA LEU A 501 15.51 -3.94 -9.69
C LEU A 501 14.31 -4.78 -10.17
N LEU A 502 13.79 -5.69 -9.33
CA LEU A 502 12.64 -6.52 -9.66
C LEU A 502 11.35 -5.68 -9.86
N SER A 503 11.18 -4.59 -9.11
CA SER A 503 10.03 -3.70 -9.29
C SER A 503 9.99 -3.06 -10.68
N GLY A 504 11.15 -2.85 -11.33
CA GLY A 504 11.19 -2.36 -12.70
C GLY A 504 10.72 -3.39 -13.74
N LEU A 505 10.82 -4.70 -13.45
CA LEU A 505 10.18 -5.73 -14.26
C LEU A 505 8.67 -5.75 -14.01
N GLU A 506 8.21 -5.70 -12.75
CA GLU A 506 6.78 -5.70 -12.40
C GLU A 506 6.03 -4.48 -12.97
N LEU A 507 6.70 -3.33 -13.04
CA LEU A 507 6.16 -2.06 -13.55
C LEU A 507 6.44 -1.84 -15.05
N GLU A 508 7.01 -2.83 -15.74
CA GLU A 508 7.33 -2.76 -17.18
C GLU A 508 8.21 -1.55 -17.56
N LEU A 509 9.14 -1.17 -16.67
CA LEU A 509 10.03 -0.02 -16.86
C LEU A 509 11.28 -0.33 -17.70
N TYR A 510 11.52 -1.62 -17.94
CA TYR A 510 12.63 -2.10 -18.76
C TYR A 510 12.11 -2.60 -20.09
N SER A 511 12.74 -2.16 -21.17
CA SER A 511 12.53 -2.77 -22.48
C SER A 511 13.21 -4.13 -22.56
N VAL A 512 12.73 -5.03 -23.43
CA VAL A 512 13.27 -6.39 -23.59
C VAL A 512 14.79 -6.42 -23.85
N HIS A 513 15.30 -5.45 -24.62
CA HIS A 513 16.73 -5.32 -24.91
C HIS A 513 17.58 -4.86 -23.73
N GLU A 514 16.97 -4.54 -22.58
CA GLU A 514 17.64 -4.19 -21.33
C GLU A 514 17.71 -5.39 -20.37
N TYR A 515 16.89 -6.43 -20.59
CA TYR A 515 16.75 -7.54 -19.66
C TYR A 515 18.08 -8.28 -19.41
N HIS A 516 18.98 -8.35 -20.40
CA HIS A 516 20.23 -9.11 -20.28
C HIS A 516 21.12 -8.58 -19.15
N TYR A 517 21.32 -7.26 -19.05
CA TYR A 517 22.11 -6.68 -17.97
C TYR A 517 21.36 -6.63 -16.64
N ILE A 518 20.03 -6.54 -16.64
CA ILE A 518 19.23 -6.62 -15.40
C ILE A 518 19.34 -8.01 -14.77
N PHE A 519 19.07 -9.06 -15.54
CA PHE A 519 19.18 -10.45 -15.06
C PHE A 519 20.63 -10.85 -14.77
N TRP A 520 21.60 -10.34 -15.53
CA TRP A 520 23.02 -10.53 -15.23
C TRP A 520 23.40 -9.94 -13.87
N TYR A 521 23.00 -8.69 -13.60
CA TYR A 521 23.34 -8.02 -12.34
C TYR A 521 22.71 -8.72 -11.14
N LEU A 522 21.46 -9.16 -11.27
CA LEU A 522 20.78 -9.99 -10.27
C LEU A 522 21.51 -11.33 -10.05
N TYR A 523 21.91 -12.00 -11.12
CA TYR A 523 22.54 -13.33 -11.10
C TYR A 523 23.96 -13.34 -10.51
N GLU A 524 24.87 -12.57 -11.14
CA GLU A 524 26.30 -12.59 -10.81
C GLU A 524 26.60 -11.82 -9.51
N PHE A 525 25.87 -10.72 -9.26
CA PHE A 525 26.15 -9.85 -8.13
C PHE A 525 25.13 -10.02 -7.03
N LEU A 526 23.91 -9.49 -7.16
CA LEU A 526 23.06 -9.30 -5.99
C LEU A 526 22.68 -10.60 -5.27
N TYR A 527 22.23 -11.63 -6.00
CA TYR A 527 21.93 -12.91 -5.36
C TYR A 527 23.20 -13.65 -4.90
N GLY A 528 24.32 -13.53 -5.62
CA GLY A 528 25.60 -14.10 -5.20
C GLY A 528 26.10 -13.51 -3.88
N TRP A 529 26.04 -12.18 -3.76
CA TRP A 529 26.35 -11.44 -2.54
C TRP A 529 25.38 -11.77 -1.41
N LEU A 530 24.09 -11.92 -1.71
CA LEU A 530 23.08 -12.27 -0.70
C LEU A 530 23.31 -13.67 -0.13
N VAL A 531 23.59 -14.66 -0.98
CA VAL A 531 23.96 -16.02 -0.55
C VAL A 531 25.25 -15.99 0.27
N SER A 532 26.25 -15.21 -0.14
CA SER A 532 27.49 -15.02 0.61
C SER A 532 27.26 -14.37 1.97
N ALA A 533 26.43 -13.33 2.05
CA ALA A 533 26.08 -12.64 3.30
C ALA A 533 25.35 -13.58 4.28
N LEU A 534 24.41 -14.39 3.78
CA LEU A 534 23.74 -15.43 4.56
C LEU A 534 24.74 -16.48 5.09
N GLY A 535 25.66 -16.94 4.23
CA GLY A 535 26.73 -17.86 4.64
C GLY A 535 27.66 -17.28 5.71
N ARG A 536 28.04 -16.00 5.58
CA ARG A 536 28.81 -15.27 6.61
C ARG A 536 28.06 -15.17 7.92
N ALA A 537 26.77 -14.84 7.88
CA ALA A 537 25.94 -14.76 9.08
C ALA A 537 25.84 -16.11 9.81
N GLU A 538 25.67 -17.21 9.08
CA GLU A 538 25.68 -18.56 9.66
C GLU A 538 27.02 -18.90 10.34
N GLY A 539 28.14 -18.53 9.70
CA GLY A 539 29.48 -18.68 10.26
C GLY A 539 29.66 -17.92 11.58
N LEU A 540 29.33 -16.63 11.59
CA LEU A 540 29.42 -15.75 12.76
C LEU A 540 28.55 -16.27 13.93
N SER A 541 27.30 -16.65 13.65
CA SER A 541 26.37 -17.21 14.65
C SER A 541 26.87 -18.56 15.20
N GLY A 542 27.47 -19.39 14.36
CA GLY A 542 28.03 -20.69 14.72
C GLY A 542 29.25 -20.59 15.65
N GLU A 543 30.15 -19.65 15.39
CA GLU A 543 31.33 -19.37 16.24
C GLU A 543 30.94 -18.87 17.63
N ALA A 544 29.97 -17.94 17.71
CA ALA A 544 29.47 -17.43 18.98
C ALA A 544 28.91 -18.55 19.88
N LYS A 545 28.13 -19.48 19.31
CA LYS A 545 27.58 -20.64 20.04
C LYS A 545 28.65 -21.63 20.51
N ARG A 546 29.79 -21.73 19.81
CA ARG A 546 30.93 -22.57 20.24
C ARG A 546 31.68 -21.96 21.42
N SER A 547 31.79 -20.63 21.46
CA SER A 547 32.35 -19.90 22.61
C SER A 547 31.51 -20.11 23.88
N GLU A 548 30.18 -20.04 23.78
CA GLU A 548 29.26 -20.24 24.92
C GLU A 548 29.26 -21.68 25.48
N LYS A 549 29.38 -22.70 24.62
CA LYS A 549 29.42 -24.11 25.06
C LYS A 549 30.63 -24.47 25.91
N LYS A 550 31.71 -23.69 25.87
CA LYS A 550 32.87 -23.89 26.76
C LYS A 550 32.55 -23.49 28.22
N SER A 551 31.43 -22.82 28.51
CA SER A 551 31.06 -22.37 29.87
C SER A 551 29.85 -23.07 30.52
N GLY A 552 29.36 -24.20 29.99
CA GLY A 552 28.30 -24.96 30.66
C GLY A 552 27.55 -25.92 29.72
N SER A 553 27.54 -27.20 30.07
CA SER A 553 26.90 -28.23 29.25
C SER A 553 25.37 -28.20 29.38
N ARG A 554 24.65 -27.96 28.27
CA ARG A 554 23.31 -28.53 28.04
C ARG A 554 23.06 -28.66 26.54
N LYS A 555 22.80 -29.89 26.07
CA LYS A 555 22.41 -30.19 24.69
C LYS A 555 20.99 -29.66 24.44
N LEU A 556 20.85 -28.47 23.88
CA LEU A 556 19.58 -28.00 23.33
C LEU A 556 19.30 -28.70 21.98
N LYS A 557 18.08 -29.22 21.80
CA LYS A 557 17.56 -29.79 20.55
C LYS A 557 17.88 -28.85 19.37
N LYS A 558 18.35 -29.41 18.23
CA LYS A 558 18.48 -28.68 16.95
C LYS A 558 17.11 -28.12 16.56
N ARG A 559 16.83 -26.85 16.89
CA ARG A 559 15.75 -26.10 16.26
C ARG A 559 16.06 -25.99 14.77
N ALA A 560 15.03 -26.16 13.92
CA ALA A 560 15.14 -25.95 12.48
C ALA A 560 15.74 -24.56 12.22
N ARG A 561 16.70 -24.48 11.28
CA ARG A 561 17.41 -23.23 10.96
C ARG A 561 16.46 -22.31 10.20
N PRO A 562 16.06 -21.15 10.75
CA PRO A 562 15.14 -20.23 10.07
C PRO A 562 15.66 -19.78 8.69
N SER A 563 16.97 -19.60 8.55
CA SER A 563 17.65 -19.11 7.34
C SER A 563 17.81 -20.15 6.22
N ALA A 564 17.50 -21.43 6.46
CA ALA A 564 17.75 -22.48 5.45
C ALA A 564 16.80 -22.37 4.25
N ARG A 565 15.52 -22.04 4.50
CA ARG A 565 14.54 -21.84 3.42
C ARG A 565 14.88 -20.59 2.60
N GLU A 566 15.25 -19.51 3.29
CA GLU A 566 15.64 -18.26 2.63
C GLU A 566 16.89 -18.43 1.76
N GLY A 567 17.94 -19.09 2.27
CA GLY A 567 19.14 -19.39 1.49
C GLY A 567 18.84 -20.26 0.27
N LEU A 568 17.96 -21.25 0.42
CA LEU A 568 17.48 -22.08 -0.69
C LEU A 568 16.74 -21.23 -1.74
N MET A 569 15.82 -20.37 -1.32
CA MET A 569 15.09 -19.49 -2.24
C MET A 569 16.02 -18.50 -2.96
N CYS A 570 17.02 -17.94 -2.27
CA CYS A 570 18.02 -17.08 -2.92
C CYS A 570 18.79 -17.82 -4.02
N GLN A 571 19.16 -19.08 -3.80
CA GLN A 571 19.84 -19.91 -4.81
C GLN A 571 18.92 -20.27 -5.99
N VAL A 572 17.62 -20.50 -5.73
CA VAL A 572 16.62 -20.69 -6.78
C VAL A 572 16.54 -19.44 -7.63
N LEU A 573 16.35 -18.26 -7.02
CA LEU A 573 16.21 -16.99 -7.72
C LEU A 573 17.49 -16.62 -8.50
N GLN A 574 18.67 -16.87 -7.92
CA GLN A 574 19.94 -16.77 -8.61
C GLN A 574 19.95 -17.64 -9.88
N SER A 575 19.59 -18.92 -9.75
CA SER A 575 19.56 -19.84 -10.88
C SER A 575 18.53 -19.43 -11.94
N MET A 576 17.37 -18.91 -11.54
CA MET A 576 16.38 -18.34 -12.47
C MET A 576 16.99 -17.18 -13.27
N CYS A 577 17.62 -16.20 -12.61
CA CYS A 577 18.29 -15.07 -13.26
C CYS A 577 19.41 -15.54 -14.22
N GLY A 578 20.20 -16.53 -13.83
CA GLY A 578 21.23 -17.14 -14.68
C GLY A 578 20.64 -17.76 -15.95
N GLY A 579 19.49 -18.43 -15.83
CA GLY A 579 18.74 -18.98 -16.98
C GLY A 579 18.34 -17.90 -17.98
N TYR A 580 17.73 -16.82 -17.52
CA TYR A 580 17.33 -15.69 -18.36
C TYR A 580 18.52 -14.96 -18.96
N TYR A 581 19.56 -14.68 -18.18
CA TYR A 581 20.76 -14.00 -18.66
C TYR A 581 21.35 -14.72 -19.87
N LYS A 582 21.58 -16.04 -19.77
CA LYS A 582 22.14 -16.83 -20.89
C LYS A 582 21.21 -16.86 -22.10
N ALA A 583 19.90 -17.01 -21.87
CA ALA A 583 18.89 -16.99 -22.94
C ALA A 583 18.88 -15.65 -23.71
N LEU A 584 18.87 -14.54 -22.98
CA LEU A 584 18.80 -13.20 -23.56
C LEU A 584 20.05 -12.84 -24.34
N VAL A 585 21.23 -13.23 -23.86
CA VAL A 585 22.47 -13.07 -24.65
C VAL A 585 22.39 -13.89 -25.94
N ALA A 586 21.94 -15.15 -25.87
CA ALA A 586 21.78 -15.99 -27.06
C ALA A 586 20.77 -15.38 -28.08
N PHE A 587 19.64 -14.85 -27.60
CA PHE A 587 18.67 -14.17 -28.46
C PHE A 587 19.24 -12.88 -29.08
N LYS A 588 20.05 -12.12 -28.34
CA LYS A 588 20.76 -10.93 -28.86
C LYS A 588 21.74 -11.31 -29.97
N LEU A 589 22.53 -12.37 -29.78
CA LEU A 589 23.48 -12.87 -30.80
C LEU A 589 22.80 -13.41 -32.06
N GLN A 590 21.61 -14.00 -31.92
CA GLN A 590 20.80 -14.46 -33.05
C GLN A 590 20.01 -13.33 -33.73
N GLY A 591 20.14 -12.07 -33.28
CA GLY A 591 19.39 -10.94 -33.83
C GLY A 591 17.88 -10.99 -33.54
N LYS A 592 17.44 -11.85 -32.59
CA LYS A 592 16.03 -12.01 -32.21
C LYS A 592 15.52 -10.88 -31.32
N ILE A 593 16.42 -10.15 -30.65
CA ILE A 593 16.05 -8.98 -29.84
C ILE A 593 16.39 -7.71 -30.59
N ARG A 594 15.36 -6.94 -30.95
CA ARG A 594 15.52 -5.62 -31.59
C ARG A 594 16.30 -4.68 -30.68
N GLN A 595 17.41 -4.15 -31.19
CA GLN A 595 18.21 -3.12 -30.52
C GLN A 595 17.74 -1.72 -30.94
N PRO A 596 17.84 -0.70 -30.07
CA PRO A 596 17.62 0.69 -30.45
C PRO A 596 18.67 1.19 -31.47
N GLN A 597 18.36 2.27 -32.18
CA GLN A 597 19.27 2.91 -33.14
C GLN A 597 20.32 3.77 -32.42
N CYS A 598 21.60 3.53 -32.68
CA CYS A 598 22.71 4.19 -31.98
C CYS A 598 22.79 5.72 -32.17
N GLU A 599 22.09 6.30 -33.15
CA GLU A 599 22.03 7.75 -33.38
C GLU A 599 21.23 8.50 -32.30
N PHE A 600 20.27 7.83 -31.66
CA PHE A 600 19.41 8.41 -30.62
C PHE A 600 19.59 7.74 -29.25
N ASP A 601 20.49 6.75 -29.16
CA ASP A 601 20.52 5.83 -28.04
C ASP A 601 21.94 5.34 -27.69
N ASN A 602 22.18 5.12 -26.39
CA ASN A 602 23.46 4.63 -25.88
C ASN A 602 23.25 3.67 -24.70
N GLU A 603 23.68 2.41 -24.85
CA GLU A 603 23.54 1.36 -23.81
C GLU A 603 24.22 1.75 -22.49
N ALA A 604 25.34 2.47 -22.54
CA ALA A 604 26.04 2.95 -21.34
C ALA A 604 25.18 3.94 -20.53
N VAL A 605 24.42 4.82 -21.22
CA VAL A 605 23.55 5.81 -20.57
C VAL A 605 22.35 5.12 -19.93
N ARG A 606 21.71 4.18 -20.65
CA ARG A 606 20.62 3.37 -20.09
C ARG A 606 21.07 2.59 -18.86
N TYR A 607 22.18 1.85 -18.99
CA TYR A 607 22.79 1.10 -17.90
C TYR A 607 23.02 2.00 -16.67
N LYS A 608 23.69 3.14 -16.86
CA LYS A 608 23.94 4.11 -15.78
C LYS A 608 22.64 4.56 -15.11
N HIS A 609 21.59 4.86 -15.88
CA HIS A 609 20.31 5.28 -15.33
C HIS A 609 19.59 4.16 -14.56
N ARG A 610 19.64 2.90 -15.03
CA ARG A 610 18.98 1.77 -14.35
C ARG A 610 19.64 1.43 -13.00
N PHE A 611 20.96 1.60 -12.91
CA PHE A 611 21.72 1.26 -11.71
C PHE A 611 22.09 2.48 -10.84
N ALA A 612 21.73 3.71 -11.24
CA ALA A 612 22.08 4.93 -10.52
C ALA A 612 21.74 4.91 -9.02
N PRO A 613 20.57 4.42 -8.57
CA PRO A 613 20.26 4.36 -7.14
C PRO A 613 21.10 3.37 -6.32
N LEU A 614 21.84 2.47 -6.99
CA LEU A 614 22.72 1.49 -6.34
C LEU A 614 24.14 2.04 -6.13
N ALA A 615 24.44 3.24 -6.64
CA ALA A 615 25.80 3.80 -6.68
C ALA A 615 26.38 4.15 -5.29
N VAL A 616 25.51 4.36 -4.29
CA VAL A 616 25.88 4.92 -2.99
C VAL A 616 26.25 3.83 -1.97
N LEU A 617 26.18 2.54 -2.34
CA LEU A 617 26.20 1.41 -1.43
C LEU A 617 27.35 0.44 -1.67
N THR A 618 27.62 -0.39 -0.66
CA THR A 618 28.51 -1.55 -0.76
C THR A 618 27.70 -2.84 -0.93
N PRO A 619 28.04 -3.75 -1.86
CA PRO A 619 29.18 -3.71 -2.77
C PRO A 619 29.04 -2.60 -3.82
N PRO A 620 30.18 -2.04 -4.27
CA PRO A 620 30.17 -0.95 -5.25
C PRO A 620 29.43 -1.38 -6.51
N GLN A 621 28.70 -0.44 -7.10
CA GLN A 621 28.05 -0.66 -8.39
C GLN A 621 29.07 -1.10 -9.44
N VAL A 622 28.69 -2.06 -10.28
CA VAL A 622 29.52 -2.46 -11.41
C VAL A 622 29.34 -1.44 -12.52
N HIS A 623 30.41 -0.77 -12.92
CA HIS A 623 30.35 0.22 -13.98
C HIS A 623 30.15 -0.45 -15.35
N TYR A 624 29.60 0.30 -16.30
CA TYR A 624 29.27 -0.26 -17.63
C TYR A 624 30.49 -0.85 -18.36
N HIS A 625 31.67 -0.26 -18.20
CA HIS A 625 32.89 -0.78 -18.80
C HIS A 625 33.28 -2.15 -18.22
N GLU A 626 33.18 -2.33 -16.90
CA GLU A 626 33.42 -3.60 -16.21
C GLU A 626 32.39 -4.66 -16.62
N PHE A 627 31.10 -4.28 -16.73
CA PHE A 627 30.06 -5.15 -17.28
C PHE A 627 30.43 -5.65 -18.68
N CYS A 628 30.90 -4.74 -19.55
CA CYS A 628 31.31 -5.09 -20.90
C CYS A 628 32.53 -6.04 -20.91
N GLU A 629 33.52 -5.82 -20.03
CA GLU A 629 34.68 -6.72 -19.90
C GLU A 629 34.30 -8.11 -19.39
N MET A 630 33.46 -8.18 -18.35
CA MET A 630 33.00 -9.44 -17.76
C MET A 630 32.10 -10.25 -18.69
N THR A 631 31.37 -9.58 -19.59
CA THR A 631 30.45 -10.24 -20.54
C THR A 631 31.03 -10.45 -21.94
N ARG A 632 32.18 -9.84 -22.27
CA ARG A 632 32.86 -9.97 -23.56
C ARG A 632 33.03 -11.42 -24.05
N PRO A 633 33.38 -12.42 -23.21
CA PRO A 633 33.50 -13.79 -23.68
C PRO A 633 32.18 -14.35 -24.21
N LEU A 634 31.07 -14.04 -23.54
CA LEU A 634 29.74 -14.54 -23.91
C LEU A 634 29.20 -13.86 -25.18
N GLN A 635 29.69 -12.67 -25.53
CA GLN A 635 29.27 -11.94 -26.73
C GLN A 635 29.75 -12.61 -28.04
N HIS A 636 30.68 -13.56 -27.97
CA HIS A 636 31.20 -14.27 -29.13
C HIS A 636 30.98 -15.79 -29.03
N GLU A 637 30.24 -16.23 -28.02
CA GLU A 637 29.96 -17.64 -27.75
C GLU A 637 28.91 -18.21 -28.72
N ASN A 638 28.93 -19.51 -28.94
CA ASN A 638 27.88 -20.16 -29.73
C ASN A 638 26.52 -20.06 -28.99
N PRO A 639 25.45 -19.52 -29.61
CA PRO A 639 24.13 -19.44 -28.99
C PRO A 639 23.59 -20.77 -28.45
N ILE A 640 23.93 -21.91 -29.08
CA ILE A 640 23.55 -23.25 -28.61
C ILE A 640 24.16 -23.55 -27.23
N ILE A 641 25.43 -23.20 -27.03
CA ILE A 641 26.11 -23.38 -25.73
C ILE A 641 25.45 -22.52 -24.66
N LEU A 642 25.06 -21.29 -25.01
CA LEU A 642 24.33 -20.39 -24.11
C LEU A 642 22.95 -20.94 -23.74
N TYR A 643 22.19 -21.49 -24.69
CA TYR A 643 20.91 -22.15 -24.40
C TYR A 643 21.09 -23.35 -23.47
N LEU A 644 22.08 -24.21 -23.72
CA LEU A 644 22.41 -25.33 -22.83
C LEU A 644 22.85 -24.86 -21.43
N GLY A 645 23.59 -23.75 -21.35
CA GLY A 645 23.92 -23.08 -20.09
C GLY A 645 22.67 -22.62 -19.34
N GLY A 646 21.73 -21.97 -20.04
CA GLY A 646 20.44 -21.58 -19.48
C GLY A 646 19.60 -22.79 -19.02
N CYS A 647 19.60 -23.89 -19.78
CA CYS A 647 18.96 -25.14 -19.37
C CYS A 647 19.52 -25.67 -18.05
N LYS A 648 20.85 -25.66 -17.86
CA LYS A 648 21.47 -26.09 -16.60
C LYS A 648 20.99 -25.26 -15.42
N HIS A 649 20.87 -23.95 -15.59
CA HIS A 649 20.37 -23.05 -14.56
C HIS A 649 18.89 -23.27 -14.22
N PHE A 650 18.00 -23.37 -15.21
CA PHE A 650 16.59 -23.69 -14.95
C PHE A 650 16.40 -25.08 -14.34
N GLN A 651 17.23 -26.05 -14.75
CA GLN A 651 17.25 -27.39 -14.16
C GLN A 651 17.70 -27.36 -12.69
N GLN A 652 18.71 -26.54 -12.36
CA GLN A 652 19.15 -26.33 -10.98
C GLN A 652 18.05 -25.69 -10.13
N ALA A 653 17.42 -24.62 -10.63
CA ALA A 653 16.28 -23.99 -9.96
C ALA A 653 15.15 -25.00 -9.69
N ARG A 654 14.80 -25.81 -10.69
CA ARG A 654 13.80 -26.89 -10.58
C ARG A 654 14.17 -27.90 -9.50
N ASN A 655 15.40 -28.41 -9.52
CA ASN A 655 15.86 -29.42 -8.56
C ASN A 655 15.79 -28.87 -7.13
N LEU A 656 16.18 -27.60 -6.92
CA LEU A 656 16.11 -26.95 -5.61
C LEU A 656 14.66 -26.76 -5.14
N LEU A 657 13.76 -26.31 -6.02
CA LEU A 657 12.34 -26.15 -5.72
C LEU A 657 11.66 -27.48 -5.36
N GLU A 658 12.02 -28.57 -6.04
CA GLU A 658 11.49 -29.92 -5.77
C GLU A 658 11.93 -30.50 -4.42
N THR A 659 12.93 -29.90 -3.75
CA THR A 659 13.30 -30.27 -2.37
C THR A 659 12.34 -29.72 -1.30
N ILE A 660 11.49 -28.75 -1.66
CA ILE A 660 10.56 -28.11 -0.72
C ILE A 660 9.33 -29.02 -0.54
N THR A 661 9.20 -29.63 0.63
CA THR A 661 8.15 -30.63 0.92
C THR A 661 6.75 -30.04 1.03
N THR A 662 6.63 -28.77 1.41
CA THR A 662 5.36 -28.03 1.50
C THR A 662 5.44 -26.77 0.63
N PRO A 663 5.22 -26.89 -0.69
CA PRO A 663 5.30 -25.75 -1.60
C PRO A 663 4.11 -24.81 -1.39
N ASP A 664 4.39 -23.52 -1.28
CA ASP A 664 3.38 -22.46 -1.37
C ASP A 664 3.18 -22.04 -2.84
N GLN A 665 2.24 -21.13 -3.10
CA GLN A 665 1.90 -20.70 -4.45
C GLN A 665 3.12 -20.13 -5.19
N GLU A 666 3.96 -19.36 -4.50
CA GLU A 666 5.20 -18.82 -5.05
C GLU A 666 6.13 -19.93 -5.58
N VAL A 667 6.34 -20.98 -4.78
CA VAL A 667 7.16 -22.14 -5.18
C VAL A 667 6.54 -22.85 -6.39
N LEU A 668 5.21 -23.00 -6.44
CA LEU A 668 4.51 -23.63 -7.56
C LEU A 668 4.64 -22.83 -8.85
N ASP A 669 4.49 -21.50 -8.77
CA ASP A 669 4.61 -20.59 -9.91
C ASP A 669 6.04 -20.60 -10.46
N LEU A 670 7.04 -20.46 -9.58
CA LEU A 670 8.46 -20.55 -9.97
C LEU A 670 8.81 -21.91 -10.59
N LEU A 671 8.26 -23.00 -10.06
CA LEU A 671 8.48 -24.35 -10.59
C LEU A 671 7.90 -24.50 -12.00
N LYS A 672 6.71 -23.93 -12.24
CA LYS A 672 6.08 -23.89 -13.58
C LYS A 672 6.96 -23.10 -14.55
N VAL A 673 7.41 -21.91 -14.17
CA VAL A 673 8.29 -21.07 -15.01
C VAL A 673 9.61 -21.80 -15.32
N ALA A 674 10.28 -22.36 -14.32
CA ALA A 674 11.53 -23.09 -14.51
C ALA A 674 11.37 -24.30 -15.45
N LYS A 675 10.31 -25.09 -15.29
CA LYS A 675 10.01 -26.25 -16.15
C LYS A 675 9.76 -25.84 -17.59
N THR A 676 8.92 -24.84 -17.81
CA THR A 676 8.58 -24.39 -19.17
C THR A 676 9.79 -23.78 -19.87
N ASN A 677 10.51 -22.88 -19.21
CA ASN A 677 11.67 -22.22 -19.82
C ASN A 677 12.83 -23.20 -20.06
N PHE A 678 13.00 -24.22 -19.21
CA PHE A 678 13.94 -25.32 -19.49
C PHE A 678 13.63 -26.02 -20.82
N ILE A 679 12.36 -26.36 -21.07
CA ILE A 679 11.94 -27.02 -22.31
C ILE A 679 12.16 -26.11 -23.51
N VAL A 680 11.79 -24.83 -23.40
CA VAL A 680 11.95 -23.83 -24.47
C VAL A 680 13.41 -23.69 -24.87
N LEU A 681 14.32 -23.52 -23.91
CA LEU A 681 15.75 -23.43 -24.21
C LEU A 681 16.32 -24.72 -24.79
N LYS A 682 15.81 -25.88 -24.37
CA LYS A 682 16.23 -27.18 -24.92
C LYS A 682 15.83 -27.30 -26.38
N LEU A 683 14.60 -26.92 -26.75
CA LEU A 683 14.14 -26.91 -28.14
C LEU A 683 15.00 -25.98 -29.01
N LEU A 684 15.35 -24.79 -28.50
CA LEU A 684 16.22 -23.85 -29.21
C LEU A 684 17.65 -24.41 -29.39
N ALA A 685 18.18 -25.11 -28.38
CA ALA A 685 19.47 -25.78 -28.47
C ALA A 685 19.46 -26.93 -29.50
N ASP A 686 18.33 -27.62 -29.65
CA ASP A 686 18.12 -28.67 -30.65
C ASP A 686 17.86 -28.12 -32.07
N GLY A 687 17.90 -26.79 -32.27
CA GLY A 687 17.77 -26.12 -33.57
C GLY A 687 16.35 -25.68 -33.93
N HIS A 688 15.37 -25.80 -33.03
CA HIS A 688 14.02 -25.33 -33.30
C HIS A 688 13.99 -23.80 -33.51
N LYS A 689 13.39 -23.34 -34.62
CA LYS A 689 13.34 -21.91 -34.99
C LYS A 689 14.72 -21.24 -35.03
N SER A 690 15.75 -21.95 -35.50
CA SER A 690 17.09 -21.39 -35.74
C SER A 690 17.05 -20.22 -36.74
N ASP A 691 16.23 -20.36 -37.77
CA ASP A 691 16.19 -19.44 -38.92
C ASP A 691 15.16 -18.32 -38.75
N SER A 692 14.39 -18.35 -37.66
CA SER A 692 13.39 -17.32 -37.36
C SER A 692 14.04 -16.08 -36.74
N SER A 693 13.76 -14.91 -37.28
CA SER A 693 14.11 -13.62 -36.68
C SER A 693 13.03 -13.06 -35.75
N THR A 694 11.93 -13.81 -35.54
CA THR A 694 10.83 -13.34 -34.70
C THR A 694 11.28 -13.27 -33.23
N PRO A 695 11.06 -12.13 -32.55
CA PRO A 695 11.40 -12.00 -31.13
C PRO A 695 10.58 -12.96 -30.26
N PRO A 696 11.18 -13.52 -29.20
CA PRO A 696 10.41 -14.25 -28.20
C PRO A 696 9.48 -13.28 -27.44
N ASP A 697 8.31 -13.79 -27.07
CA ASP A 697 7.38 -13.11 -26.18
C ASP A 697 7.65 -13.52 -24.72
N PHE A 698 7.51 -12.57 -23.79
CA PHE A 698 7.84 -12.75 -22.37
C PHE A 698 6.55 -12.62 -21.54
N ASP A 699 5.96 -13.76 -21.18
CA ASP A 699 4.67 -13.82 -20.50
C ASP A 699 4.81 -13.80 -18.97
N PHE A 700 4.47 -12.68 -18.34
CA PHE A 700 4.50 -12.47 -16.88
C PHE A 700 3.21 -12.93 -16.16
N SER A 701 2.24 -13.56 -16.85
CA SER A 701 0.96 -13.97 -16.25
C SER A 701 1.09 -14.99 -15.11
N VAL A 702 2.15 -15.81 -15.12
CA VAL A 702 2.42 -16.80 -14.06
C VAL A 702 3.24 -16.20 -12.92
N HIS A 703 4.25 -15.37 -13.24
CA HIS A 703 5.11 -14.77 -12.23
C HIS A 703 5.56 -13.37 -12.62
N ARG A 704 5.33 -12.41 -11.71
CA ARG A 704 5.54 -10.96 -11.87
C ARG A 704 6.95 -10.51 -12.28
N HIS A 705 7.99 -11.28 -11.94
CA HIS A 705 9.38 -10.93 -12.25
C HIS A 705 10.06 -11.90 -13.22
N PHE A 706 9.46 -13.07 -13.46
CA PHE A 706 10.12 -14.18 -14.17
C PHE A 706 9.17 -14.70 -15.25
N PRO A 707 9.31 -14.22 -16.49
CA PRO A 707 8.36 -14.51 -17.54
C PRO A 707 8.54 -15.91 -18.15
N ILE A 708 7.44 -16.53 -18.56
CA ILE A 708 7.53 -17.68 -19.45
C ILE A 708 7.95 -17.19 -20.84
N ILE A 709 9.02 -17.78 -21.37
CA ILE A 709 9.53 -17.48 -22.72
C ILE A 709 8.64 -18.22 -23.72
N LYS A 710 7.97 -17.50 -24.61
CA LYS A 710 7.17 -18.05 -25.70
C LYS A 710 7.84 -17.81 -27.03
N LEU A 711 7.97 -18.88 -27.83
CA LEU A 711 8.49 -18.79 -29.18
C LEU A 711 7.34 -18.52 -30.14
N VAL A 712 7.26 -17.29 -30.66
CA VAL A 712 6.25 -16.87 -31.65
C VAL A 712 6.54 -17.44 -33.03
#